data_AF-A0A518C297-F1
#
_entry.id   AF-A0A518C297-F1
#
_cell.length_a   1.000
_cell.length_b   1.000
_cell.length_c   1.000
_cell.angle_alpha   90.00
_cell.angle_beta   90.00
_cell.angle_gamma   90.00
#
_symmetry.space_group_name_H-M   'P 1'
#
loop_
_entity.id
_entity.type
_entity.pdbx_description
1 polymer ?
#
loop_
_entity_poly.entity_id
_entity_poly.type
_entity_poly.pdbx_seq_one_letter_code
_entity_poly.pdbx_strand_id
1 'polypeptide(L)'
;MIRKYNGEMSPTESSIDPYDRLLRIKTEGKTLNFYEVLKLEVFENDVNYIRNYGEKARKQLHSKFGEIDPGLWRQVFNHVEDAIATLTDKEKKAEYDKKLDIEQSSSSARLASSSNGSSHKATAKSAEPGDRIQCRKCSTLNPPSRRFCSDCGDALFLACPECGGMNTVHERFCGQCGVNLQASATAQREALESKFDEAEALLKDGRHDRACDVLRTLTKAQHEGEIEFAKRAATMITQITLEKDRLINRAPEVEAEAKQLRDGKHAEKAVALIREIPKNLWPESLKELYEEVSETKKQIKRLAQEIKTAIQERRTSRLLPKVERLLELKPHDISAQRLAEKLRKSQDQADRLKREKLVEKAKQYIKQFRYERAHQVLSEVPESVRTENFLKFFDQVSELAFLSADLRRSSYADPILVGMASRLVKMMPKDKHSIDRLHKITQRVEQARKNRGAPSSYWTEPPKTTTLGIPVDLYPRYRKFNTDAVNDNEHFDLFASGFVVAVGLGLQGIGIAKIETNLLPNKSGGMFGLIGVGRKAPTGDLAWGIDLSNSGLKAVLLRKERKGEKKDEIETIVHIEQMVKIEYKRPLSRADDADRRGLIQDAVEQFFSTVGKDVFNDKRGKPIVCLSLPATEVLGRFLSLPPVEDKKIPKTVQYEVRHQIPFPIEELSWDYHVWDDNIAPEDMGLESEAKRTCVVVATRLTKLQERLAFLRGLGITPNLVQTDQMAIYNFFDFDLFSDESYRQQMEETQQAVGILDVGSDASHLIICGPNSIWFRGLEVGGENFTRILVRQMSLTFTKAEELKKKPDTADEIFKLYDVIEPVLKNISKETSYSVNTYAGLDKLKLAEVKLVGGGSYLHGLLTFLQYGKFLDI
;
A
#
# COMPACT_ATOMS: atom_id res chain seq x y z
N MET A 1 34.83 -1.51 -11.88
CA MET A 1 36.13 -1.02 -11.37
C MET A 1 37.22 -1.92 -11.91
N ILE A 2 37.99 -1.43 -12.89
CA ILE A 2 39.32 -1.96 -13.24
C ILE A 2 40.34 -1.08 -12.49
N ARG A 3 41.46 -1.68 -12.05
CA ARG A 3 42.67 -1.15 -11.37
C ARG A 3 42.69 -1.43 -9.86
N LYS A 4 43.75 -1.98 -9.26
CA LYS A 4 45.17 -2.05 -9.67
C LYS A 4 45.84 -3.20 -8.89
N TYR A 5 46.37 -4.19 -9.59
CA TYR A 5 47.52 -4.98 -9.13
C TYR A 5 48.75 -4.19 -9.57
N ASN A 6 49.50 -3.65 -8.60
CA ASN A 6 50.90 -3.26 -8.73
C ASN A 6 51.49 -3.46 -7.33
N GLY A 7 52.17 -4.58 -7.16
CA GLY A 7 52.92 -4.95 -5.96
C GLY A 7 53.97 -5.97 -6.38
N GLU A 8 55.21 -5.68 -6.04
CA GLU A 8 56.44 -6.23 -6.62
C GLU A 8 56.63 -7.74 -6.44
N MET A 9 57.36 -8.34 -7.39
CA MET A 9 57.78 -9.75 -7.42
C MET A 9 58.46 -10.16 -6.10
N SER A 10 57.99 -11.25 -5.49
CA SER A 10 58.83 -11.98 -4.56
C SER A 10 59.82 -12.86 -5.36
N PRO A 11 61.08 -13.03 -4.92
CA PRO A 11 62.10 -13.80 -5.64
C PRO A 11 61.84 -15.32 -5.72
N THR A 12 60.67 -15.81 -5.28
CA THR A 12 60.41 -17.24 -5.04
C THR A 12 59.55 -17.92 -6.10
N GLU A 13 59.06 -17.21 -7.13
CA GLU A 13 58.22 -17.83 -8.18
C GLU A 13 59.00 -18.40 -9.38
N SER A 14 60.31 -18.14 -9.49
CA SER A 14 61.12 -18.65 -10.61
C SER A 14 61.47 -20.15 -10.55
N SER A 15 61.09 -20.86 -9.48
CA SER A 15 61.34 -22.31 -9.34
C SER A 15 60.07 -23.18 -9.37
N ILE A 16 58.89 -22.59 -9.59
CA ILE A 16 57.61 -23.32 -9.56
C ILE A 16 57.30 -23.87 -10.94
N ASP A 17 57.21 -25.20 -11.05
CA ASP A 17 56.71 -25.87 -12.24
C ASP A 17 55.22 -25.49 -12.48
N PRO A 18 54.92 -24.75 -13.57
CA PRO A 18 53.56 -24.26 -13.81
C PRO A 18 52.57 -25.42 -14.07
N TYR A 19 53.03 -26.57 -14.56
CA TYR A 19 52.17 -27.74 -14.77
C TYR A 19 51.81 -28.43 -13.44
N ASP A 20 52.71 -28.46 -12.47
CA ASP A 20 52.40 -29.01 -11.14
C ASP A 20 51.44 -28.07 -10.40
N ARG A 21 51.69 -26.76 -10.47
CA ARG A 21 50.83 -25.79 -9.79
C ARG A 21 49.42 -25.74 -10.37
N LEU A 22 49.29 -25.68 -11.69
CA LEU A 22 47.99 -25.51 -12.36
C LEU A 22 47.28 -26.85 -12.52
N LEU A 23 47.96 -27.84 -13.10
CA LEU A 23 47.38 -29.13 -13.47
C LEU A 23 47.70 -30.25 -12.48
N ARG A 24 48.59 -30.06 -11.50
CA ARG A 24 49.09 -31.12 -10.60
C ARG A 24 49.79 -32.24 -11.37
N ILE A 25 50.67 -31.86 -12.30
CA ILE A 25 51.57 -32.74 -13.05
C ILE A 25 53.01 -32.33 -12.74
N LYS A 26 53.78 -33.20 -12.10
CA LYS A 26 55.21 -32.95 -11.88
C LYS A 26 55.98 -33.24 -13.16
N THR A 27 56.66 -32.25 -13.72
CA THR A 27 57.47 -32.43 -14.94
C THR A 27 58.82 -33.06 -14.67
N GLU A 28 59.38 -32.93 -13.47
CA GLU A 28 60.73 -33.43 -13.11
C GLU A 28 61.82 -32.98 -14.11
N GLY A 29 61.65 -31.80 -14.73
CA GLY A 29 62.59 -31.24 -15.70
C GLY A 29 62.44 -31.75 -17.14
N LYS A 30 61.45 -32.62 -17.43
CA LYS A 30 61.15 -33.07 -18.80
C LYS A 30 60.05 -32.21 -19.45
N THR A 31 60.13 -32.04 -20.77
CA THR A 31 59.02 -31.44 -21.55
C THR A 31 57.90 -32.47 -21.68
N LEU A 32 56.68 -32.12 -21.28
CA LEU A 32 55.53 -33.02 -21.37
C LEU A 32 55.05 -33.16 -22.81
N ASN A 33 54.68 -34.37 -23.21
CA ASN A 33 53.97 -34.59 -24.48
C ASN A 33 52.46 -34.29 -24.33
N PHE A 34 51.74 -34.22 -25.44
CA PHE A 34 50.32 -33.85 -25.46
C PHE A 34 49.42 -34.83 -24.67
N TYR A 35 49.76 -36.12 -24.60
CA TYR A 35 49.01 -37.08 -23.78
C TYR A 35 49.23 -36.81 -22.29
N GLU A 36 50.48 -36.57 -21.89
CA GLU A 36 50.84 -36.31 -20.49
C GLU A 36 50.23 -35.01 -19.96
N VAL A 37 50.17 -33.95 -20.77
CA VAL A 37 49.53 -32.67 -20.41
C VAL A 37 48.04 -32.86 -20.10
N LEU A 38 47.37 -33.77 -20.80
CA LEU A 38 45.96 -34.13 -20.55
C LEU A 38 45.79 -35.26 -19.52
N LYS A 39 46.88 -35.76 -18.92
CA LYS A 39 46.92 -36.92 -18.00
C LYS A 39 46.33 -38.19 -18.61
N LEU A 40 46.61 -38.42 -19.87
CA LEU A 40 46.20 -39.60 -20.64
C LEU A 40 47.35 -40.59 -20.77
N GLU A 41 47.02 -41.86 -21.00
CA GLU A 41 48.00 -42.86 -21.43
C GLU A 41 48.43 -42.55 -22.88
N VAL A 42 49.71 -42.79 -23.20
CA VAL A 42 50.27 -42.50 -24.53
C VAL A 42 49.57 -43.37 -25.58
N PHE A 43 49.21 -42.77 -26.73
CA PHE A 43 48.46 -43.40 -27.81
C PHE A 43 46.98 -43.70 -27.53
N GLU A 44 46.36 -43.01 -26.56
CA GLU A 44 44.90 -43.03 -26.37
C GLU A 44 44.17 -42.74 -27.69
N ASN A 45 43.15 -43.53 -28.02
CA ASN A 45 42.44 -43.48 -29.31
C ASN A 45 40.98 -43.04 -29.18
N ASP A 46 40.41 -42.98 -27.97
CA ASP A 46 39.05 -42.45 -27.76
C ASP A 46 39.04 -40.91 -27.78
N VAL A 47 38.56 -40.36 -28.90
CA VAL A 47 38.44 -38.91 -29.14
C VAL A 47 37.54 -38.22 -28.11
N ASN A 48 36.47 -38.87 -27.64
CA ASN A 48 35.58 -38.28 -26.65
C ASN A 48 36.22 -38.29 -25.26
N TYR A 49 36.99 -39.33 -24.95
CA TYR A 49 37.78 -39.40 -23.72
C TYR A 49 38.87 -38.32 -23.69
N ILE A 50 39.61 -38.15 -24.79
CA ILE A 50 40.59 -37.06 -24.98
C ILE A 50 39.91 -35.70 -24.79
N ARG A 51 38.75 -35.47 -25.42
CA ARG A 51 38.01 -34.21 -25.29
C ARG A 51 37.54 -33.95 -23.85
N ASN A 52 37.04 -34.97 -23.15
CA ASN A 52 36.58 -34.84 -21.78
C ASN A 52 37.73 -34.50 -20.81
N TYR A 53 38.89 -35.15 -20.96
CA TYR A 53 40.07 -34.82 -20.17
C TYR A 53 40.66 -33.45 -20.54
N GLY A 54 40.59 -33.07 -21.82
CA GLY A 54 40.83 -31.71 -22.29
C GLY A 54 39.96 -30.66 -21.59
N GLU A 55 38.63 -30.85 -21.58
CA GLU A 55 37.71 -29.93 -20.91
C GLU A 55 37.92 -29.88 -19.39
N LYS A 56 38.29 -31.01 -18.75
CA LYS A 56 38.67 -31.04 -17.33
C LYS A 56 39.93 -30.21 -17.07
N ALA A 57 40.96 -30.37 -17.89
CA ALA A 57 42.18 -29.57 -17.81
C ALA A 57 41.88 -28.07 -18.04
N ARG A 58 41.04 -27.74 -19.02
CA ARG A 58 40.59 -26.36 -19.32
C ARG A 58 39.83 -25.75 -18.14
N LYS A 59 38.86 -26.47 -17.55
CA LYS A 59 38.12 -26.01 -16.36
C LYS A 59 39.04 -25.80 -15.17
N GLN A 60 39.99 -26.71 -14.95
CA GLN A 60 40.96 -26.60 -13.86
C GLN A 60 41.88 -25.37 -14.07
N LEU A 61 42.32 -25.11 -15.30
CA LEU A 61 43.10 -23.92 -15.64
C LEU A 61 42.30 -22.63 -15.42
N HIS A 62 41.04 -22.57 -15.88
CA HIS A 62 40.19 -21.41 -15.68
C HIS A 62 39.88 -21.16 -14.20
N SER A 63 39.65 -22.21 -13.41
CA SER A 63 39.43 -22.04 -11.97
C SER A 63 40.63 -21.46 -11.22
N LYS A 64 41.83 -21.56 -11.81
CA LYS A 64 43.10 -21.06 -11.27
C LYS A 64 43.63 -19.83 -12.01
N PHE A 65 42.78 -19.17 -12.80
CA PHE A 65 43.17 -17.98 -13.55
C PHE A 65 43.52 -16.84 -12.59
N GLY A 66 44.74 -16.32 -12.70
CA GLY A 66 45.28 -15.29 -11.80
C GLY A 66 46.09 -15.81 -10.60
N GLU A 67 46.25 -17.13 -10.45
CA GLU A 67 47.06 -17.72 -9.36
C GLU A 67 48.57 -17.73 -9.61
N ILE A 68 49.01 -17.59 -10.87
CA ILE A 68 50.43 -17.50 -11.27
C ILE A 68 50.61 -16.42 -12.35
N ASP A 69 51.85 -16.13 -12.71
CA ASP A 69 52.19 -15.21 -13.81
C ASP A 69 51.31 -15.46 -15.07
N PRO A 70 50.63 -14.43 -15.60
CA PRO A 70 49.75 -14.59 -16.76
C PRO A 70 50.45 -15.14 -18.01
N GLY A 71 51.76 -14.94 -18.16
CA GLY A 71 52.57 -15.52 -19.22
C GLY A 71 52.70 -17.04 -19.06
N LEU A 72 53.09 -17.51 -17.87
CA LEU A 72 53.16 -18.93 -17.54
C LEU A 72 51.80 -19.63 -17.59
N TRP A 73 50.73 -18.97 -17.13
CA TRP A 73 49.37 -19.49 -17.26
C TRP A 73 48.97 -19.67 -18.73
N ARG A 74 49.25 -18.65 -19.56
CA ARG A 74 48.94 -18.69 -20.99
C ARG A 74 49.76 -19.76 -21.72
N GLN A 75 51.01 -20.01 -21.30
CA GLN A 75 51.82 -21.09 -21.83
C GLN A 75 51.16 -22.46 -21.59
N VAL A 76 50.78 -22.78 -20.34
CA VAL A 76 50.14 -24.07 -20.02
C VAL A 76 48.76 -24.18 -20.69
N PHE A 77 48.01 -23.08 -20.75
CA PHE A 77 46.72 -23.04 -21.43
C PHE A 77 46.86 -23.36 -22.92
N ASN A 78 47.77 -22.68 -23.63
CA ASN A 78 48.01 -22.97 -25.05
C ASN A 78 48.49 -24.41 -25.27
N HIS A 79 49.33 -24.94 -24.37
CA HIS A 79 49.77 -26.34 -24.47
C HIS A 79 48.61 -27.34 -24.33
N VAL A 80 47.64 -27.07 -23.43
CA VAL A 80 46.41 -27.87 -23.32
C VAL A 80 45.55 -27.73 -24.57
N GLU A 81 45.38 -26.53 -25.12
CA GLU A 81 44.59 -26.32 -26.34
C GLU A 81 45.22 -27.01 -27.56
N ASP A 82 46.54 -26.91 -27.72
CA ASP A 82 47.29 -27.57 -28.78
C ASP A 82 47.22 -29.09 -28.65
N ALA A 83 47.29 -29.62 -27.43
CA ALA A 83 47.10 -31.05 -27.16
C ALA A 83 45.70 -31.51 -27.56
N ILE A 84 44.65 -30.77 -27.18
CA ILE A 84 43.26 -31.09 -27.57
C ILE A 84 43.12 -31.04 -29.09
N ALA A 85 43.58 -29.97 -29.73
CA ALA A 85 43.46 -29.76 -31.17
C ALA A 85 44.23 -30.82 -31.98
N THR A 86 45.40 -31.25 -31.50
CA THR A 86 46.23 -32.26 -32.16
C THR A 86 45.68 -33.66 -31.94
N LEU A 87 45.33 -34.03 -30.71
CA LEU A 87 44.92 -35.40 -30.36
C LEU A 87 43.47 -35.72 -30.76
N THR A 88 42.62 -34.72 -30.98
CA THR A 88 41.24 -34.94 -31.47
C THR A 88 41.12 -34.88 -33.00
N ASP A 89 42.18 -34.47 -33.70
CA ASP A 89 42.26 -34.49 -35.16
C ASP A 89 43.00 -35.74 -35.64
N LYS A 90 42.36 -36.53 -36.51
CA LYS A 90 42.86 -37.85 -36.91
C LYS A 90 44.19 -37.79 -37.66
N GLU A 91 44.40 -36.79 -38.52
CA GLU A 91 45.60 -36.69 -39.35
C GLU A 91 46.76 -36.13 -38.53
N LYS A 92 46.50 -35.08 -37.73
CA LYS A 92 47.51 -34.48 -36.84
C LYS A 92 47.96 -35.44 -35.75
N LYS A 93 47.03 -36.21 -35.17
CA LYS A 93 47.35 -37.25 -34.18
C LYS A 93 48.26 -38.32 -34.80
N ALA A 94 47.95 -38.82 -35.99
CA ALA A 94 48.77 -39.84 -36.64
C ALA A 94 50.19 -39.35 -36.94
N GLU A 95 50.34 -38.08 -37.36
CA GLU A 95 51.67 -37.48 -37.59
C GLU A 95 52.43 -37.26 -36.27
N TYR A 96 51.73 -36.80 -35.22
CA TYR A 96 52.31 -36.58 -33.90
C TYR A 96 52.74 -37.90 -33.23
N ASP A 97 51.90 -38.94 -33.28
CA ASP A 97 52.19 -40.28 -32.76
C ASP A 97 53.43 -40.88 -33.45
N LYS A 98 53.56 -40.68 -34.77
CA LYS A 98 54.74 -41.12 -35.53
C LYS A 98 56.02 -40.39 -35.12
N LYS A 99 55.95 -39.09 -34.81
CA LYS A 99 57.10 -38.32 -34.30
C LYS A 99 57.50 -38.79 -32.90
N LEU A 100 56.52 -39.02 -32.03
CA LEU A 100 56.74 -39.50 -30.67
C LEU A 100 57.38 -40.90 -30.64
N ASP A 101 56.96 -41.79 -31.54
CA ASP A 101 57.50 -43.15 -31.70
C ASP A 101 58.97 -43.14 -32.19
N ILE A 102 59.31 -42.23 -33.12
CA ILE A 102 60.70 -42.01 -33.58
C ILE A 102 61.59 -41.43 -32.46
N GLU A 103 61.08 -40.49 -31.66
CA GLU A 103 61.81 -39.91 -30.51
C GLU A 103 62.06 -40.95 -29.39
N GLN A 104 61.09 -41.82 -29.10
CA GLN A 104 61.24 -42.94 -28.17
C GLN A 104 62.21 -44.03 -28.70
N SER A 105 62.26 -44.22 -30.02
CA SER A 105 63.23 -45.11 -30.69
C SER A 105 64.68 -44.56 -30.63
N SER A 106 64.85 -43.24 -30.67
CA SER A 106 66.17 -42.58 -30.65
C SER A 106 66.80 -42.46 -29.25
N SER A 107 65.99 -42.43 -28.19
CA SER A 107 66.43 -42.42 -26.79
C SER A 107 66.79 -43.81 -26.26
N SER A 108 66.32 -44.87 -26.91
CA SER A 108 66.66 -46.28 -26.61
C SER A 108 68.02 -46.75 -27.18
N ALA A 109 68.73 -45.91 -27.95
CA ALA A 109 70.02 -46.23 -28.59
C ALA A 109 71.27 -45.86 -27.76
N ARG A 110 71.12 -45.39 -26.51
CA ARG A 110 72.24 -45.11 -25.58
C ARG A 110 72.05 -45.82 -24.25
N LEU A 111 71.98 -47.16 -24.24
CA LEU A 111 72.23 -48.05 -23.09
C LEU A 111 72.01 -49.50 -23.53
N ALA A 112 72.97 -50.07 -24.28
CA ALA A 112 73.32 -51.51 -24.29
C ALA A 112 74.33 -51.81 -25.40
N SER A 113 75.58 -51.38 -25.19
CA SER A 113 76.76 -51.95 -25.83
C SER A 113 77.37 -53.01 -24.90
N SER A 114 77.12 -54.29 -25.18
CA SER A 114 77.94 -55.49 -24.85
C SER A 114 76.99 -56.69 -24.91
N SER A 115 77.22 -57.78 -25.63
CA SER A 115 78.43 -58.32 -26.23
C SER A 115 78.00 -59.38 -27.27
N ASN A 116 78.76 -59.38 -28.36
CA ASN A 116 78.83 -60.29 -29.50
C ASN A 116 78.20 -61.68 -29.41
N GLY A 117 77.60 -62.04 -30.54
CA GLY A 117 77.29 -63.42 -30.87
C GLY A 117 78.54 -64.29 -31.06
N SER A 118 78.32 -65.59 -30.96
CA SER A 118 79.08 -66.60 -31.70
C SER A 118 78.23 -67.83 -31.93
N SER A 119 78.40 -68.33 -33.13
CA SER A 119 77.73 -69.41 -33.83
C SER A 119 77.87 -70.80 -33.21
N HIS A 120 76.80 -71.57 -33.38
CA HIS A 120 76.76 -73.01 -33.70
C HIS A 120 77.63 -74.02 -32.93
N LYS A 121 76.91 -74.90 -32.20
CA LYS A 121 76.81 -76.38 -32.36
C LYS A 121 76.85 -77.07 -30.99
N ALA A 122 75.75 -77.72 -30.61
CA ALA A 122 75.79 -78.91 -29.77
C ALA A 122 74.45 -79.67 -29.85
N THR A 123 74.48 -80.75 -30.64
CA THR A 123 73.90 -82.07 -30.37
C THR A 123 72.58 -82.16 -29.58
N ALA A 124 71.55 -82.65 -30.27
CA ALA A 124 70.33 -83.19 -29.68
C ALA A 124 70.65 -84.30 -28.68
N LYS A 125 70.27 -84.08 -27.41
CA LYS A 125 70.06 -85.13 -26.41
C LYS A 125 68.55 -85.34 -26.28
N SER A 126 68.13 -86.57 -26.54
CA SER A 126 66.78 -87.08 -26.30
C SER A 126 66.36 -86.87 -24.84
N ALA A 127 65.22 -86.21 -24.63
CA ALA A 127 64.49 -86.19 -23.36
C ALA A 127 63.30 -87.16 -23.44
N GLU A 128 63.13 -87.94 -22.38
CA GLU A 128 62.24 -89.10 -22.24
C GLU A 128 60.72 -88.76 -22.26
N PRO A 129 59.84 -89.76 -22.43
CA PRO A 129 58.43 -89.60 -22.82
C PRO A 129 57.47 -88.97 -21.78
N GLY A 130 57.93 -88.47 -20.64
CA GLY A 130 57.09 -88.11 -19.48
C GLY A 130 56.55 -86.68 -19.42
N ASP A 131 57.23 -85.67 -19.97
CA ASP A 131 56.96 -84.25 -19.65
C ASP A 131 56.28 -83.43 -20.76
N ARG A 132 55.40 -84.05 -21.57
CA ARG A 132 54.71 -83.32 -22.66
C ARG A 132 53.40 -82.69 -22.17
N ILE A 133 53.23 -81.39 -22.38
CA ILE A 133 51.99 -80.66 -22.12
C ILE A 133 51.07 -80.83 -23.33
N GLN A 134 49.91 -81.43 -23.12
CA GLN A 134 48.90 -81.56 -24.16
C GLN A 134 48.23 -80.20 -24.41
N CYS A 135 48.06 -79.79 -25.66
CA CYS A 135 47.27 -78.60 -25.96
C CYS A 135 45.78 -78.90 -25.71
N ARG A 136 45.10 -78.07 -24.92
CA ARG A 136 43.65 -78.24 -24.67
C ARG A 136 42.76 -78.01 -25.90
N LYS A 137 43.26 -77.30 -26.92
CA LYS A 137 42.49 -76.92 -28.12
C LYS A 137 42.61 -77.94 -29.26
N CYS A 138 43.83 -78.39 -29.56
CA CYS A 138 44.09 -79.31 -30.70
C CYS A 138 44.69 -80.65 -30.27
N SER A 139 44.88 -80.87 -28.97
CA SER A 139 45.46 -82.10 -28.40
C SER A 139 46.91 -82.38 -28.77
N THR A 140 47.58 -81.52 -29.54
CA THR A 140 49.01 -81.63 -29.86
C THR A 140 49.86 -81.63 -28.59
N LEU A 141 50.75 -82.61 -28.45
CA LEU A 141 51.68 -82.74 -27.33
C LEU A 141 52.89 -81.85 -27.52
N ASN A 142 53.12 -80.95 -26.58
CA ASN A 142 54.16 -79.94 -26.65
C ASN A 142 55.22 -80.14 -25.57
N PRO A 143 56.50 -79.85 -25.84
CA PRO A 143 57.50 -79.82 -24.79
C PRO A 143 57.20 -78.71 -23.77
N PRO A 144 57.58 -78.88 -22.50
CA PRO A 144 57.23 -77.97 -21.41
C PRO A 144 57.97 -76.62 -21.51
N SER A 145 59.00 -76.53 -22.36
CA SER A 145 59.71 -75.29 -22.69
C SER A 145 58.90 -74.33 -23.57
N ARG A 146 57.78 -74.74 -24.16
CA ARG A 146 56.95 -73.88 -25.01
C ARG A 146 55.79 -73.27 -24.24
N ARG A 147 55.60 -71.95 -24.37
CA ARG A 147 54.44 -71.24 -23.80
C ARG A 147 53.16 -71.40 -24.61
N PHE A 148 53.29 -71.74 -25.90
CA PHE A 148 52.18 -71.90 -26.83
C PHE A 148 52.32 -73.22 -27.60
N CYS A 149 51.18 -73.77 -28.01
CA CYS A 149 51.11 -74.98 -28.80
C CYS A 149 51.82 -74.81 -30.14
N SER A 150 52.66 -75.77 -30.49
CA SER A 150 53.43 -75.83 -31.74
C SER A 150 52.59 -75.90 -33.01
N ASP A 151 51.36 -76.41 -32.90
CA ASP A 151 50.45 -76.61 -34.02
C ASP A 151 49.41 -75.49 -34.12
N CYS A 152 48.51 -75.37 -33.13
CA CYS A 152 47.43 -74.38 -33.19
C CYS A 152 47.70 -73.03 -32.51
N GLY A 153 48.86 -72.84 -31.86
CA GLY A 153 49.22 -71.60 -31.18
C GLY A 153 48.53 -71.32 -29.83
N ASP A 154 47.65 -72.20 -29.33
CA ASP A 154 46.96 -71.99 -28.04
C ASP A 154 47.92 -71.96 -26.84
N ALA A 155 47.61 -71.16 -25.83
CA ALA A 155 48.44 -71.06 -24.62
C ALA A 155 48.49 -72.42 -23.90
N LEU A 156 49.69 -72.85 -23.53
CA LEU A 156 49.92 -74.09 -22.78
C LEU A 156 49.97 -73.87 -21.27
N PHE A 157 50.05 -72.59 -20.87
CA PHE A 157 50.08 -72.14 -19.49
C PHE A 157 49.07 -71.00 -19.30
N LEU A 158 48.41 -70.99 -18.15
CA LEU A 158 47.49 -69.95 -17.70
C LEU A 158 47.96 -69.42 -16.35
N ALA A 159 47.90 -68.10 -16.16
CA ALA A 159 48.17 -67.49 -14.88
C ALA A 159 47.04 -67.82 -13.89
N CYS A 160 47.41 -68.09 -12.64
CA CYS A 160 46.47 -68.22 -11.53
C CYS A 160 45.78 -66.87 -11.29
N PRO A 161 44.43 -66.81 -11.24
CA PRO A 161 43.70 -65.58 -10.96
C PRO A 161 43.99 -64.94 -9.61
N GLU A 162 44.40 -65.73 -8.61
CA GLU A 162 44.66 -65.24 -7.24
C GLU A 162 46.09 -64.73 -7.04
N CYS A 163 47.09 -65.45 -7.58
CA CYS A 163 48.51 -65.18 -7.26
C CYS A 163 49.39 -64.91 -8.47
N GLY A 164 48.85 -65.01 -9.69
CA GLY A 164 49.60 -64.82 -10.94
C GLY A 164 50.56 -65.96 -11.31
N GLY A 165 50.70 -67.00 -10.48
CA GLY A 165 51.55 -68.16 -10.75
C GLY A 165 51.14 -68.86 -12.04
N MET A 166 52.11 -69.19 -12.90
CA MET A 166 51.85 -69.84 -14.20
C MET A 166 51.63 -71.34 -14.01
N ASN A 167 50.46 -71.83 -14.41
CA ASN A 167 50.08 -73.24 -14.31
C ASN A 167 49.83 -73.77 -15.71
N THR A 168 50.13 -75.04 -15.96
CA THR A 168 49.76 -75.69 -17.21
C THR A 168 48.23 -75.74 -17.35
N VAL A 169 47.74 -75.81 -18.59
CA VAL A 169 46.29 -75.87 -18.87
C VAL A 169 45.56 -77.10 -18.27
N HIS A 170 46.29 -78.08 -17.72
CA HIS A 170 45.71 -79.31 -17.13
C HIS A 170 45.78 -79.34 -15.60
N GLU A 171 46.48 -78.40 -14.97
CA GLU A 171 46.58 -78.34 -13.52
C GLU A 171 45.24 -77.91 -12.91
N ARG A 172 44.76 -78.68 -11.93
CA ARG A 172 43.50 -78.40 -11.22
C ARG A 172 43.69 -77.41 -10.06
N PHE A 173 44.89 -77.37 -9.50
CA PHE A 173 45.28 -76.49 -8.40
C PHE A 173 46.52 -75.72 -8.79
N CYS A 174 46.64 -74.48 -8.32
CA CYS A 174 47.82 -73.68 -8.58
C CYS A 174 49.04 -74.26 -7.86
N GLY A 175 50.13 -74.49 -8.59
CA GLY A 175 51.39 -74.99 -8.02
C GLY A 175 52.06 -74.03 -7.03
N GLN A 176 51.64 -72.75 -6.98
CA GLN A 176 52.24 -71.72 -6.13
C GLN A 176 51.39 -71.36 -4.90
N CYS A 177 50.07 -71.22 -5.03
CA CYS A 177 49.19 -70.84 -3.91
C CYS A 177 48.16 -71.91 -3.52
N GLY A 178 48.09 -73.04 -4.23
CA GLY A 178 47.19 -74.16 -3.93
C GLY A 178 45.71 -73.93 -4.26
N VAL A 179 45.32 -72.76 -4.80
CA VAL A 179 43.92 -72.49 -5.14
C VAL A 179 43.42 -73.41 -6.26
N ASN A 180 42.16 -73.83 -6.19
CA ASN A 180 41.51 -74.53 -7.29
C ASN A 180 41.31 -73.56 -8.47
N LEU A 181 42.01 -73.78 -9.56
CA LEU A 181 42.06 -72.88 -10.72
C LEU A 181 40.71 -72.77 -11.43
N GLN A 182 39.93 -73.86 -11.47
CA GLN A 182 38.60 -73.86 -12.07
C GLN A 182 37.57 -73.13 -11.21
N ALA A 183 37.59 -73.35 -9.88
CA ALA A 183 36.68 -72.68 -8.95
C ALA A 183 36.98 -71.17 -8.87
N SER A 184 38.25 -70.78 -8.85
CA SER A 184 38.67 -69.38 -8.84
C SER A 184 38.31 -68.66 -10.15
N ALA A 185 38.51 -69.29 -11.30
CA ALA A 185 38.08 -68.73 -12.59
C ALA A 185 36.55 -68.54 -12.68
N THR A 186 35.76 -69.47 -12.13
CA THR A 186 34.29 -69.33 -12.05
C THR A 186 33.89 -68.18 -11.13
N ALA A 187 34.47 -68.10 -9.93
CA ALA A 187 34.18 -67.01 -8.98
C ALA A 187 34.56 -65.63 -9.52
N GLN A 188 35.68 -65.52 -10.23
CA GLN A 188 36.08 -64.28 -10.92
C GLN A 188 35.07 -63.90 -12.01
N ARG A 189 34.60 -64.87 -12.81
CA ARG A 189 33.60 -64.63 -13.85
C ARG A 189 32.25 -64.17 -13.25
N GLU A 190 31.81 -64.78 -12.17
CA GLU A 190 30.61 -64.39 -11.43
C GLU A 190 30.74 -62.97 -10.84
N ALA A 191 31.89 -62.63 -10.27
CA ALA A 191 32.16 -61.29 -9.76
C ALA A 191 32.14 -60.21 -10.87
N LEU A 192 32.67 -60.53 -12.05
CA LEU A 192 32.64 -59.65 -13.22
C LEU A 192 31.20 -59.50 -13.78
N GLU A 193 30.40 -60.56 -13.83
CA GLU A 193 29.00 -60.48 -14.27
C GLU A 193 28.14 -59.67 -13.29
N SER A 194 28.35 -59.83 -11.99
CA SER A 194 27.66 -59.06 -10.94
C SER A 194 27.84 -57.54 -11.10
N LYS A 195 28.94 -57.09 -11.70
CA LYS A 195 29.18 -55.66 -12.00
C LYS A 195 28.28 -55.13 -13.13
N PHE A 196 27.91 -55.98 -14.09
CA PHE A 196 26.91 -55.63 -15.10
C PHE A 196 25.51 -55.54 -14.48
N ASP A 197 25.17 -56.45 -13.58
CA ASP A 197 23.89 -56.40 -12.84
C ASP A 197 23.79 -55.14 -11.98
N GLU A 198 24.89 -54.77 -11.30
CA GLU A 198 25.00 -53.51 -10.54
C GLU A 198 24.80 -52.28 -11.44
N ALA A 199 25.43 -52.27 -12.62
CA ALA A 199 25.25 -51.20 -13.59
C ALA A 199 23.80 -51.11 -14.11
N GLU A 200 23.15 -52.24 -14.39
CA GLU A 200 21.75 -52.25 -14.84
C GLU A 200 20.78 -51.76 -13.75
N ALA A 201 21.02 -52.12 -12.49
CA ALA A 201 20.25 -51.59 -11.35
C ALA A 201 20.41 -50.07 -11.23
N LEU A 202 21.63 -49.55 -11.38
CA LEU A 202 21.91 -48.11 -11.37
C LEU A 202 21.21 -47.36 -12.52
N LEU A 203 21.09 -47.99 -13.70
CA LEU A 203 20.34 -47.42 -14.82
C LEU A 203 18.84 -47.34 -14.54
N LYS A 204 18.25 -48.37 -13.92
CA LYS A 204 16.83 -48.34 -13.48
C LYS A 204 16.55 -47.19 -12.50
N ASP A 205 17.54 -46.81 -11.70
CA ASP A 205 17.49 -45.65 -10.81
C ASP A 205 17.87 -44.31 -11.47
N GLY A 206 18.16 -44.32 -12.78
CA GLY A 206 18.56 -43.14 -13.55
C GLY A 206 19.97 -42.62 -13.25
N ARG A 207 20.83 -43.43 -12.61
CA ARG A 207 22.21 -43.08 -12.23
C ARG A 207 23.23 -43.48 -13.30
N HIS A 208 23.04 -42.93 -14.50
CA HIS A 208 23.83 -43.23 -15.71
C HIS A 208 25.35 -43.09 -15.52
N ASP A 209 25.81 -42.04 -14.82
CA ASP A 209 27.25 -41.82 -14.59
C ASP A 209 27.85 -42.89 -13.67
N ARG A 210 27.11 -43.29 -12.62
CA ARG A 210 27.55 -44.34 -11.70
C ARG A 210 27.56 -45.71 -12.40
N ALA A 211 26.57 -45.99 -13.24
CA ALA A 211 26.57 -47.20 -14.06
C ALA A 211 27.81 -47.25 -14.98
N CYS A 212 28.16 -46.12 -15.61
CA CYS A 212 29.39 -46.01 -16.39
C CYS A 212 30.65 -46.19 -15.53
N ASP A 213 30.69 -45.63 -14.31
CA ASP A 213 31.83 -45.79 -13.39
C ASP A 213 32.05 -47.25 -13.00
N VAL A 214 30.97 -47.99 -12.69
CA VAL A 214 31.02 -49.43 -12.39
C VAL A 214 31.54 -50.21 -13.61
N LEU A 215 31.03 -49.93 -14.80
CA LEU A 215 31.48 -50.63 -16.01
C LEU A 215 32.93 -50.26 -16.39
N ARG A 216 33.38 -49.04 -16.10
CA ARG A 216 34.77 -48.62 -16.36
C ARG A 216 35.77 -49.47 -15.59
N THR A 217 35.42 -49.98 -14.40
CA THR A 217 36.33 -50.88 -13.66
C THR A 217 36.62 -52.18 -14.40
N LEU A 218 35.77 -52.56 -15.36
CA LEU A 218 35.90 -53.78 -16.16
C LEU A 218 36.68 -53.57 -17.47
N THR A 219 36.99 -52.32 -17.84
CA THR A 219 37.59 -52.01 -19.16
C THR A 219 39.08 -52.33 -19.27
N LYS A 220 39.77 -52.54 -18.14
CA LYS A 220 41.18 -52.95 -18.09
C LYS A 220 41.30 -54.47 -17.93
N ALA A 221 41.36 -55.21 -19.03
CA ALA A 221 41.57 -56.65 -18.99
C ALA A 221 43.01 -56.99 -18.53
N GLN A 222 43.17 -57.73 -17.44
CA GLN A 222 44.47 -58.21 -16.95
C GLN A 222 44.79 -59.62 -17.44
N HIS A 223 43.76 -60.39 -17.79
CA HIS A 223 43.87 -61.77 -18.27
C HIS A 223 43.06 -61.98 -19.55
N GLU A 224 43.46 -62.98 -20.35
CA GLU A 224 42.84 -63.28 -21.65
C GLU A 224 41.33 -63.57 -21.55
N GLY A 225 40.88 -64.17 -20.44
CA GLY A 225 39.46 -64.43 -20.16
C GLY A 225 38.60 -63.19 -19.83
N GLU A 226 39.21 -62.03 -19.60
CA GLU A 226 38.51 -60.78 -19.25
C GLU A 226 38.27 -59.87 -20.46
N ILE A 227 38.91 -60.18 -21.60
CA ILE A 227 38.88 -59.34 -22.82
C ILE A 227 37.45 -59.17 -23.35
N GLU A 228 36.62 -60.22 -23.31
CA GLU A 228 35.22 -60.14 -23.73
C GLU A 228 34.37 -59.25 -22.81
N PHE A 229 34.61 -59.30 -21.50
CA PHE A 229 33.95 -58.45 -20.52
C PHE A 229 34.34 -56.99 -20.69
N ALA A 230 35.63 -56.71 -20.91
CA ALA A 230 36.11 -55.35 -21.19
C ALA A 230 35.48 -54.74 -22.45
N LYS A 231 35.37 -55.54 -23.53
CA LYS A 231 34.70 -55.11 -24.77
C LYS A 231 33.20 -54.85 -24.56
N ARG A 232 32.50 -55.73 -23.83
CA ARG A 232 31.08 -55.57 -23.49
C ARG A 232 30.87 -54.32 -22.64
N ALA A 233 31.70 -54.09 -21.62
CA ALA A 233 31.65 -52.92 -20.76
C ALA A 233 31.86 -51.62 -21.56
N ALA A 234 32.87 -51.55 -22.43
CA ALA A 234 33.11 -50.40 -23.30
C ALA A 234 31.92 -50.10 -24.24
N THR A 235 31.34 -51.15 -24.83
CA THR A 235 30.15 -51.04 -25.69
C THR A 235 28.96 -50.50 -24.90
N MET A 236 28.71 -51.05 -23.70
CA MET A 236 27.59 -50.66 -22.85
C MET A 236 27.77 -49.22 -22.31
N ILE A 237 28.99 -48.80 -21.94
CA ILE A 237 29.29 -47.40 -21.57
C ILE A 237 28.93 -46.45 -22.72
N THR A 238 29.28 -46.82 -23.96
CA THR A 238 28.97 -46.02 -25.15
C THR A 238 27.45 -45.89 -25.32
N GLN A 239 26.72 -46.99 -25.21
CA GLN A 239 25.25 -47.00 -25.30
C GLN A 239 24.59 -46.15 -24.20
N ILE A 240 25.02 -46.32 -22.94
CA ILE A 240 24.51 -45.55 -21.79
C ILE A 240 24.77 -44.06 -21.97
N THR A 241 25.96 -43.70 -22.47
CA THR A 241 26.32 -42.29 -22.69
C THR A 241 25.45 -41.67 -23.78
N LEU A 242 25.25 -42.38 -24.91
CA LEU A 242 24.37 -41.93 -25.99
C LEU A 242 22.92 -41.78 -25.53
N GLU A 243 22.41 -42.72 -24.73
CA GLU A 243 21.06 -42.64 -24.17
C GLU A 243 20.90 -41.47 -23.20
N LYS A 244 21.88 -41.27 -22.30
CA LYS A 244 21.90 -40.15 -21.37
C LYS A 244 21.88 -38.82 -22.12
N ASP A 245 22.72 -38.65 -23.13
CA ASP A 245 22.79 -37.42 -23.92
C ASP A 245 21.47 -37.17 -24.67
N ARG A 246 20.84 -38.21 -25.21
CA ARG A 246 19.50 -38.12 -25.81
C ARG A 246 18.45 -37.62 -24.80
N LEU A 247 18.44 -38.15 -23.57
CA LEU A 247 17.50 -37.74 -22.53
C LEU A 247 17.74 -36.30 -22.08
N ILE A 248 19.01 -35.89 -21.92
CA ILE A 248 19.38 -34.50 -21.61
C ILE A 248 18.90 -33.55 -22.70
N ASN A 249 19.06 -33.91 -23.97
CA ASN A 249 18.62 -33.09 -25.10
C ASN A 249 17.10 -33.06 -25.26
N ARG A 250 16.37 -34.10 -24.82
CA ARG A 250 14.90 -34.14 -24.81
C ARG A 250 14.28 -33.32 -23.66
N ALA A 251 15.00 -33.11 -22.56
CA ALA A 251 14.47 -32.43 -21.38
C ALA A 251 13.96 -30.99 -21.64
N PRO A 252 14.63 -30.14 -22.44
CA PRO A 252 14.10 -28.82 -22.81
C PRO A 252 12.81 -28.87 -23.64
N GLU A 253 12.67 -29.87 -24.52
CA GLU A 253 11.45 -30.06 -25.33
C GLU A 253 10.28 -30.48 -24.43
N VAL A 254 10.53 -31.45 -23.54
CA VAL A 254 9.57 -31.87 -22.50
C VAL A 254 9.17 -30.69 -21.60
N GLU A 255 10.10 -29.82 -21.24
CA GLU A 255 9.82 -28.60 -20.47
C GLU A 255 8.85 -27.67 -21.23
N ALA A 256 9.12 -27.41 -22.51
CA ALA A 256 8.28 -26.55 -23.36
C ALA A 256 6.87 -27.12 -23.53
N GLU A 257 6.75 -28.41 -23.84
CA GLU A 257 5.47 -29.11 -23.97
C GLU A 257 4.71 -29.14 -22.62
N ALA A 258 5.41 -29.36 -21.51
CA ALA A 258 4.81 -29.34 -20.17
C ALA A 258 4.33 -27.95 -19.77
N LYS A 259 5.03 -26.88 -20.14
CA LYS A 259 4.56 -25.49 -19.96
C LYS A 259 3.29 -25.22 -20.75
N GLN A 260 3.21 -25.66 -22.01
CA GLN A 260 1.97 -25.55 -22.80
C GLN A 260 0.81 -26.31 -22.14
N LEU A 261 1.06 -27.51 -21.62
CA LEU A 261 0.05 -28.28 -20.88
C LEU A 261 -0.38 -27.58 -19.58
N ARG A 262 0.56 -26.98 -18.83
CA ARG A 262 0.24 -26.19 -17.63
C ARG A 262 -0.64 -25.00 -17.98
N ASP A 263 -0.27 -24.25 -19.00
CA ASP A 263 -0.99 -23.06 -19.45
C ASP A 263 -2.40 -23.44 -19.95
N GLY A 264 -2.52 -24.61 -20.61
CA GLY A 264 -3.77 -25.27 -20.96
C GLY A 264 -4.48 -26.01 -19.80
N LYS A 265 -4.05 -25.82 -18.54
CA LYS A 265 -4.66 -26.42 -17.33
C LYS A 265 -4.76 -27.95 -17.35
N HIS A 266 -3.74 -28.61 -17.92
CA HIS A 266 -3.59 -30.07 -17.99
C HIS A 266 -2.47 -30.60 -17.06
N ALA A 267 -2.52 -30.24 -15.78
CA ALA A 267 -1.49 -30.60 -14.79
C ALA A 267 -1.20 -32.10 -14.71
N GLU A 268 -2.20 -32.98 -14.84
CA GLU A 268 -2.00 -34.44 -14.84
C GLU A 268 -1.14 -34.91 -16.02
N LYS A 269 -1.35 -34.34 -17.22
CA LYS A 269 -0.58 -34.65 -18.43
C LYS A 269 0.83 -34.08 -18.33
N ALA A 270 0.97 -32.84 -17.85
CA ALA A 270 2.28 -32.21 -17.63
C ALA A 270 3.15 -33.04 -16.67
N VAL A 271 2.58 -33.50 -15.54
CA VAL A 271 3.29 -34.39 -14.59
C VAL A 271 3.70 -35.72 -15.23
N ALA A 272 2.87 -36.31 -16.09
CA ALA A 272 3.20 -37.56 -16.78
C ALA A 272 4.35 -37.36 -17.78
N LEU A 273 4.28 -36.29 -18.58
CA LEU A 273 5.27 -35.95 -19.59
C LEU A 273 6.65 -35.67 -18.96
N ILE A 274 6.71 -34.90 -17.88
CA ILE A 274 7.98 -34.61 -17.18
C ILE A 274 8.64 -35.88 -16.63
N ARG A 275 7.84 -36.87 -16.21
CA ARG A 275 8.34 -38.15 -15.67
C ARG A 275 8.94 -39.07 -16.73
N GLU A 276 8.82 -38.77 -18.01
CA GLU A 276 9.54 -39.49 -19.07
C GLU A 276 11.05 -39.26 -18.97
N ILE A 277 11.48 -38.14 -18.38
CA ILE A 277 12.88 -37.88 -18.07
C ILE A 277 13.17 -38.40 -16.65
N PRO A 278 14.23 -39.21 -16.44
CA PRO A 278 14.66 -39.62 -15.11
C PRO A 278 14.98 -38.41 -14.23
N LYS A 279 14.51 -38.42 -12.98
CA LYS A 279 14.60 -37.28 -12.04
C LYS A 279 16.02 -36.73 -11.86
N ASN A 280 17.03 -37.59 -11.90
CA ASN A 280 18.44 -37.20 -11.75
C ASN A 280 18.99 -36.40 -12.95
N LEU A 281 18.26 -36.37 -14.06
CA LEU A 281 18.61 -35.64 -15.28
C LEU A 281 17.78 -34.35 -15.47
N TRP A 282 16.92 -33.99 -14.51
CA TRP A 282 16.11 -32.78 -14.63
C TRP A 282 16.97 -31.51 -14.47
N PRO A 283 16.92 -30.57 -15.42
CA PRO A 283 17.42 -29.22 -15.19
C PRO A 283 16.58 -28.53 -14.11
N GLU A 284 17.12 -27.47 -13.50
CA GLU A 284 16.45 -26.79 -12.37
C GLU A 284 15.07 -26.25 -12.75
N SER A 285 14.95 -25.68 -13.96
CA SER A 285 13.69 -25.21 -14.53
C SER A 285 12.61 -26.29 -14.64
N LEU A 286 13.00 -27.53 -14.98
CA LEU A 286 12.08 -28.66 -15.08
C LEU A 286 11.66 -29.18 -13.69
N LYS A 287 12.55 -29.10 -12.69
CA LYS A 287 12.21 -29.41 -11.29
C LYS A 287 11.18 -28.44 -10.73
N GLU A 288 11.42 -27.14 -10.89
CA GLU A 288 10.48 -26.09 -10.47
C GLU A 288 9.11 -26.26 -11.13
N LEU A 289 9.10 -26.50 -12.45
CA LEU A 289 7.86 -26.77 -13.18
C LEU A 289 7.14 -28.02 -12.65
N TYR A 290 7.87 -29.11 -12.40
CA TYR A 290 7.31 -30.34 -11.83
C TYR A 290 6.67 -30.11 -10.46
N GLU A 291 7.32 -29.34 -9.59
CA GLU A 291 6.78 -28.99 -8.27
C GLU A 291 5.46 -28.21 -8.41
N GLU A 292 5.43 -27.18 -9.26
CA GLU A 292 4.24 -26.37 -9.55
C GLU A 292 3.07 -27.24 -10.06
N VAL A 293 3.30 -28.03 -11.11
CA VAL A 293 2.24 -28.86 -11.71
C VAL A 293 1.84 -30.04 -10.83
N SER A 294 2.77 -30.58 -10.03
CA SER A 294 2.49 -31.65 -9.08
C SER A 294 1.64 -31.13 -7.91
N GLU A 295 1.88 -29.91 -7.43
CA GLU A 295 1.06 -29.33 -6.37
C GLU A 295 -0.35 -29.02 -6.87
N THR A 296 -0.46 -28.47 -8.08
CA THR A 296 -1.75 -28.29 -8.77
C THR A 296 -2.50 -29.60 -8.91
N LYS A 297 -1.82 -30.69 -9.33
CA LYS A 297 -2.41 -32.04 -9.43
C LYS A 297 -2.91 -32.56 -8.08
N LYS A 298 -2.16 -32.35 -6.98
CA LYS A 298 -2.61 -32.72 -5.63
C LYS A 298 -3.86 -31.92 -5.23
N GLN A 299 -3.89 -30.63 -5.52
CA GLN A 299 -5.03 -29.77 -5.23
C GLN A 299 -6.29 -30.23 -5.98
N ILE A 300 -6.17 -30.56 -7.28
CA ILE A 300 -7.26 -31.15 -8.08
C ILE A 300 -7.77 -32.43 -7.44
N LYS A 301 -6.87 -33.35 -7.06
CA LYS A 301 -7.24 -34.64 -6.44
C LYS A 301 -7.98 -34.43 -5.11
N ARG A 302 -7.49 -33.51 -4.27
CA ARG A 302 -8.11 -33.15 -2.99
C ARG A 302 -9.52 -32.58 -3.21
N LEU A 303 -9.66 -31.58 -4.08
CA LEU A 303 -10.96 -30.95 -4.38
C LEU A 303 -11.95 -31.97 -4.94
N ALA A 304 -11.53 -32.82 -5.88
CA ALA A 304 -12.37 -33.87 -6.43
C ALA A 304 -12.86 -34.85 -5.34
N GLN A 305 -11.99 -35.22 -4.40
CA GLN A 305 -12.37 -36.09 -3.29
C GLN A 305 -13.34 -35.40 -2.32
N GLU A 306 -13.07 -34.14 -1.95
CA GLU A 306 -13.97 -33.37 -1.09
C GLU A 306 -15.35 -33.18 -1.72
N ILE A 307 -15.41 -32.90 -3.03
CA ILE A 307 -16.66 -32.78 -3.79
C ILE A 307 -17.40 -34.11 -3.81
N LYS A 308 -16.70 -35.23 -4.08
CA LYS A 308 -17.28 -36.57 -4.08
C LYS A 308 -17.89 -36.92 -2.72
N THR A 309 -17.16 -36.70 -1.62
CA THR A 309 -17.63 -36.94 -0.26
C THR A 309 -18.85 -36.08 0.06
N ALA A 310 -18.83 -34.79 -0.28
CA ALA A 310 -19.97 -33.90 -0.05
C ALA A 310 -21.24 -34.34 -0.79
N ILE A 311 -21.12 -34.84 -2.03
CA ILE A 311 -22.25 -35.40 -2.80
C ILE A 311 -22.80 -36.66 -2.12
N GLN A 312 -21.93 -37.58 -1.69
CA GLN A 312 -22.33 -38.83 -1.02
C GLN A 312 -23.07 -38.56 0.29
N GLU A 313 -22.59 -37.58 1.07
CA GLU A 313 -23.20 -37.16 2.33
C GLU A 313 -24.43 -36.25 2.15
N ARG A 314 -24.84 -35.96 0.90
CA ARG A 314 -25.91 -35.01 0.55
C ARG A 314 -25.70 -33.61 1.14
N ARG A 315 -24.45 -33.22 1.36
CA ARG A 315 -24.04 -31.89 1.85
C ARG A 315 -23.80 -30.97 0.68
N THR A 316 -24.86 -30.33 0.18
CA THR A 316 -24.78 -29.38 -0.94
C THR A 316 -24.42 -27.96 -0.49
N SER A 317 -24.50 -27.66 0.80
CA SER A 317 -24.14 -26.35 1.36
C SER A 317 -22.66 -26.06 1.15
N ARG A 318 -22.34 -24.90 0.56
CA ARG A 318 -20.97 -24.45 0.24
C ARG A 318 -20.18 -25.34 -0.73
N LEU A 319 -20.87 -26.19 -1.50
CA LEU A 319 -20.23 -27.05 -2.49
C LEU A 319 -19.80 -26.27 -3.74
N LEU A 320 -20.58 -25.26 -4.17
CA LEU A 320 -20.32 -24.49 -5.39
C LEU A 320 -18.92 -23.84 -5.42
N PRO A 321 -18.44 -23.12 -4.38
CA PRO A 321 -17.09 -22.56 -4.40
C PRO A 321 -15.97 -23.59 -4.60
N LYS A 322 -16.13 -24.81 -4.08
CA LYS A 322 -15.16 -25.89 -4.29
C LYS A 322 -15.16 -26.40 -5.72
N VAL A 323 -16.35 -26.52 -6.32
CA VAL A 323 -16.50 -26.93 -7.73
C VAL A 323 -15.97 -25.85 -8.67
N GLU A 324 -16.23 -24.57 -8.39
CA GLU A 324 -15.68 -23.45 -9.16
C GLU A 324 -14.15 -23.40 -9.06
N ARG A 325 -13.59 -23.59 -7.86
CA ARG A 325 -12.13 -23.71 -7.70
C ARG A 325 -11.55 -24.92 -8.45
N LEU A 326 -12.26 -26.05 -8.50
CA LEU A 326 -11.84 -27.19 -9.32
C LEU A 326 -11.85 -26.83 -10.81
N LEU A 327 -12.85 -26.11 -11.29
CA LEU A 327 -12.96 -25.66 -12.69
C LEU A 327 -11.89 -24.62 -13.06
N GLU A 328 -11.45 -23.76 -12.13
CA GLU A 328 -10.30 -22.87 -12.37
C GLU A 328 -8.99 -23.64 -12.63
N LEU A 329 -8.83 -24.80 -11.97
CA LEU A 329 -7.65 -25.65 -12.09
C LEU A 329 -7.78 -26.68 -13.21
N LYS A 330 -9.01 -27.10 -13.54
CA LYS A 330 -9.35 -28.14 -14.53
C LYS A 330 -10.65 -27.74 -15.29
N PRO A 331 -10.60 -26.71 -16.15
CA PRO A 331 -11.79 -26.12 -16.77
C PRO A 331 -12.54 -27.08 -17.69
N HIS A 332 -11.88 -28.11 -18.20
CA HIS A 332 -12.45 -29.10 -19.12
C HIS A 332 -13.16 -30.28 -18.43
N ASP A 333 -13.29 -30.27 -17.09
CA ASP A 333 -14.00 -31.33 -16.38
C ASP A 333 -15.52 -31.19 -16.57
N ILE A 334 -16.07 -31.96 -17.51
CA ILE A 334 -17.50 -31.95 -17.88
C ILE A 334 -18.39 -32.28 -16.67
N SER A 335 -17.94 -33.15 -15.76
CA SER A 335 -18.73 -33.52 -14.57
C SER A 335 -18.81 -32.35 -13.59
N ALA A 336 -17.68 -31.69 -13.36
CA ALA A 336 -17.63 -30.48 -12.53
C ALA A 336 -18.43 -29.32 -13.16
N GLN A 337 -18.38 -29.15 -14.48
CA GLN A 337 -19.17 -28.13 -15.20
C GLN A 337 -20.67 -28.35 -14.99
N ARG A 338 -21.18 -29.56 -15.25
CA ARG A 338 -22.59 -29.92 -15.05
C ARG A 338 -23.02 -29.76 -13.59
N LEU A 339 -22.15 -30.13 -12.64
CA LEU A 339 -22.42 -29.96 -11.23
C LEU A 339 -22.49 -28.49 -10.83
N ALA A 340 -21.56 -27.65 -11.30
CA ALA A 340 -21.56 -26.22 -11.06
C ALA A 340 -22.85 -25.58 -11.60
N GLU A 341 -23.26 -25.92 -12.82
CA GLU A 341 -24.50 -25.43 -13.42
C GLU A 341 -25.73 -25.82 -12.56
N LYS A 342 -25.80 -27.07 -12.12
CA LYS A 342 -26.88 -27.55 -11.24
C LYS A 342 -26.89 -26.82 -9.89
N LEU A 343 -25.72 -26.62 -9.28
CA LEU A 343 -25.58 -25.93 -8.00
C LEU A 343 -25.94 -24.44 -8.12
N ARG A 344 -25.52 -23.76 -9.20
CA ARG A 344 -25.92 -22.37 -9.50
C ARG A 344 -27.43 -22.25 -9.64
N LYS A 345 -28.07 -23.10 -10.46
CA LYS A 345 -29.54 -23.11 -10.59
C LYS A 345 -30.24 -23.33 -9.24
N SER A 346 -29.73 -24.24 -8.42
CA SER A 346 -30.27 -24.48 -7.07
C SER A 346 -30.08 -23.29 -6.13
N GLN A 347 -28.93 -22.61 -6.20
CA GLN A 347 -28.65 -21.42 -5.40
C GLN A 347 -29.51 -20.24 -5.84
N ASP A 348 -29.63 -19.99 -7.15
CA ASP A 348 -30.50 -18.96 -7.71
C ASP A 348 -31.95 -19.17 -7.30
N GLN A 349 -32.42 -20.42 -7.29
CA GLN A 349 -33.77 -20.76 -6.81
C GLN A 349 -33.93 -20.46 -5.31
N ALA A 350 -32.93 -20.82 -4.49
CA ALA A 350 -32.94 -20.54 -3.06
C ALA A 350 -32.91 -19.03 -2.78
N ASP A 351 -32.11 -18.27 -3.52
CA ASP A 351 -32.00 -16.81 -3.41
C ASP A 351 -33.30 -16.11 -3.87
N ARG A 352 -33.96 -16.61 -4.93
CA ARG A 352 -35.28 -16.13 -5.35
C ARG A 352 -36.34 -16.36 -4.27
N LEU A 353 -36.36 -17.56 -3.67
CA LEU A 353 -37.25 -17.87 -2.53
C LEU A 353 -36.93 -17.00 -1.31
N LYS A 354 -35.65 -16.74 -1.04
CA LYS A 354 -35.21 -15.83 0.03
C LYS A 354 -35.73 -14.41 -0.22
N ARG A 355 -35.57 -13.89 -1.45
CA ARG A 355 -36.13 -12.59 -1.85
C ARG A 355 -37.63 -12.50 -1.60
N GLU A 356 -38.40 -13.50 -2.05
CA GLU A 356 -39.86 -13.52 -1.84
C GLU A 356 -40.23 -13.48 -0.35
N LYS A 357 -39.57 -14.29 0.48
CA LYS A 357 -39.78 -14.29 1.94
C LYS A 357 -39.44 -12.95 2.57
N LEU A 358 -38.31 -12.34 2.20
CA LEU A 358 -37.87 -11.05 2.74
C LEU A 358 -38.80 -9.91 2.29
N VAL A 359 -39.28 -9.93 1.05
CA VAL A 359 -40.27 -8.97 0.54
C VAL A 359 -41.58 -9.07 1.31
N GLU A 360 -42.10 -10.28 1.55
CA GLU A 360 -43.33 -10.45 2.35
C GLU A 360 -43.14 -10.00 3.80
N LYS A 361 -42.00 -10.29 4.42
CA LYS A 361 -41.66 -9.80 5.75
C LYS A 361 -41.56 -8.27 5.79
N ALA A 362 -40.96 -7.63 4.78
CA ALA A 362 -40.90 -6.18 4.67
C ALA A 362 -42.30 -5.56 4.54
N LYS A 363 -43.19 -6.15 3.72
CA LYS A 363 -44.59 -5.71 3.62
C LYS A 363 -45.32 -5.80 4.97
N GLN A 364 -45.05 -6.84 5.77
CA GLN A 364 -45.61 -6.95 7.12
C GLN A 364 -45.10 -5.81 8.03
N TYR A 365 -43.82 -5.48 8.00
CA TYR A 365 -43.28 -4.36 8.76
C TYR A 365 -43.85 -3.01 8.32
N ILE A 366 -44.05 -2.78 7.02
CA ILE A 366 -44.70 -1.56 6.51
C ILE A 366 -46.14 -1.44 7.02
N LYS A 367 -46.91 -2.55 7.04
CA LYS A 367 -48.26 -2.58 7.63
C LYS A 367 -48.27 -2.24 9.13
N GLN A 368 -47.15 -2.49 9.82
CA GLN A 368 -46.94 -2.14 11.23
C GLN A 368 -46.25 -0.76 11.40
N PHE A 369 -46.06 0.00 10.32
CA PHE A 369 -45.35 1.29 10.30
C PHE A 369 -43.90 1.22 10.82
N ARG A 370 -43.24 0.06 10.65
CA ARG A 370 -41.84 -0.20 11.05
C ARG A 370 -40.89 -0.11 9.85
N TYR A 371 -40.75 1.09 9.29
CA TYR A 371 -40.08 1.29 7.99
C TYR A 371 -38.59 0.93 7.99
N GLU A 372 -37.80 1.29 9.00
CA GLU A 372 -36.36 0.93 9.01
C GLU A 372 -36.15 -0.59 9.09
N ARG A 373 -37.03 -1.32 9.78
CA ARG A 373 -36.98 -2.79 9.82
C ARG A 373 -37.35 -3.41 8.48
N ALA A 374 -38.29 -2.80 7.75
CA ALA A 374 -38.59 -3.21 6.38
C ALA A 374 -37.37 -3.01 5.47
N HIS A 375 -36.73 -1.84 5.54
CA HIS A 375 -35.49 -1.55 4.80
C HIS A 375 -34.37 -2.55 5.12
N GLN A 376 -34.08 -2.75 6.41
CA GLN A 376 -33.04 -3.68 6.87
C GLN A 376 -33.21 -5.09 6.29
N VAL A 377 -34.44 -5.63 6.32
CA VAL A 377 -34.75 -6.96 5.78
C VAL A 377 -34.60 -7.02 4.26
N LEU A 378 -34.95 -5.96 3.54
CA LEU A 378 -34.76 -5.92 2.09
C LEU A 378 -33.28 -5.79 1.70
N SER A 379 -32.45 -5.12 2.50
CA SER A 379 -31.00 -5.02 2.27
C SER A 379 -30.30 -6.38 2.30
N GLU A 380 -30.87 -7.39 2.96
CA GLU A 380 -30.37 -8.77 2.99
C GLU A 380 -30.65 -9.57 1.70
N VAL A 381 -31.41 -9.02 0.74
CA VAL A 381 -31.69 -9.65 -0.55
C VAL A 381 -30.42 -9.66 -1.42
N PRO A 382 -29.94 -10.83 -1.87
CA PRO A 382 -28.76 -10.92 -2.73
C PRO A 382 -28.92 -10.14 -4.03
N GLU A 383 -27.86 -9.47 -4.48
CA GLU A 383 -27.87 -8.67 -5.71
C GLU A 383 -28.25 -9.47 -6.96
N SER A 384 -27.80 -10.72 -7.04
CA SER A 384 -28.06 -11.64 -8.15
C SER A 384 -29.54 -11.88 -8.45
N VAL A 385 -30.42 -11.65 -7.49
CA VAL A 385 -31.87 -11.87 -7.62
C VAL A 385 -32.69 -10.59 -7.52
N ARG A 386 -32.07 -9.40 -7.49
CA ARG A 386 -32.78 -8.13 -7.49
C ARG A 386 -33.36 -7.85 -8.87
N THR A 387 -34.69 -7.81 -8.96
CA THR A 387 -35.40 -7.41 -10.18
C THR A 387 -35.67 -5.91 -10.19
N GLU A 388 -36.01 -5.36 -11.34
CA GLU A 388 -36.42 -3.94 -11.44
C GLU A 388 -37.59 -3.61 -10.50
N ASN A 389 -38.60 -4.48 -10.42
CA ASN A 389 -39.72 -4.32 -9.49
C ASN A 389 -39.27 -4.38 -8.02
N PHE A 390 -38.28 -5.23 -7.70
CA PHE A 390 -37.70 -5.24 -6.36
C PHE A 390 -36.98 -3.93 -6.06
N LEU A 391 -36.18 -3.41 -6.99
CA LEU A 391 -35.45 -2.14 -6.80
C LEU A 391 -36.40 -0.97 -6.60
N LYS A 392 -37.48 -0.87 -7.40
CA LYS A 392 -38.52 0.15 -7.20
C LYS A 392 -39.19 0.04 -5.82
N PHE A 393 -39.48 -1.18 -5.37
CA PHE A 393 -40.03 -1.40 -4.03
C PHE A 393 -39.02 -1.08 -2.93
N PHE A 394 -37.75 -1.44 -3.13
CA PHE A 394 -36.66 -1.12 -2.21
C PHE A 394 -36.50 0.38 -2.05
N ASP A 395 -36.43 1.14 -3.15
CA ASP A 395 -36.33 2.61 -3.15
C ASP A 395 -37.50 3.27 -2.40
N GLN A 396 -38.74 2.79 -2.62
CA GLN A 396 -39.91 3.26 -1.85
C GLN A 396 -39.76 3.02 -0.35
N VAL A 397 -39.23 1.86 0.05
CA VAL A 397 -39.04 1.52 1.46
C VAL A 397 -37.86 2.28 2.06
N SER A 398 -36.79 2.52 1.29
CA SER A 398 -35.66 3.37 1.68
C SER A 398 -36.11 4.79 1.96
N GLU A 399 -36.97 5.36 1.12
CA GLU A 399 -37.56 6.68 1.32
C GLU A 399 -38.39 6.72 2.61
N LEU A 400 -39.27 5.73 2.85
CA LEU A 400 -40.06 5.65 4.09
C LEU A 400 -39.17 5.53 5.34
N ALA A 401 -38.13 4.69 5.27
CA ALA A 401 -37.19 4.49 6.36
C ALA A 401 -36.40 5.77 6.66
N PHE A 402 -35.93 6.46 5.61
CA PHE A 402 -35.22 7.73 5.72
C PHE A 402 -36.09 8.78 6.41
N LEU A 403 -37.29 9.05 5.86
CA LEU A 403 -38.21 10.05 6.40
C LEU A 403 -38.57 9.77 7.86
N SER A 404 -38.89 8.51 8.20
CA SER A 404 -39.24 8.15 9.58
C SER A 404 -38.07 8.26 10.54
N ALA A 405 -36.85 7.94 10.11
CA ALA A 405 -35.65 8.08 10.93
C ALA A 405 -35.30 9.56 11.14
N ASP A 406 -35.39 10.37 10.09
CA ASP A 406 -35.10 11.81 10.13
C ASP A 406 -36.02 12.56 11.11
N LEU A 407 -37.33 12.27 11.06
CA LEU A 407 -38.33 12.79 12.00
C LEU A 407 -38.07 12.38 13.46
N ARG A 408 -37.31 11.33 13.72
CA ARG A 408 -36.96 10.90 15.09
C ARG A 408 -35.63 11.44 15.58
N ARG A 409 -34.76 11.87 14.69
CA ARG A 409 -33.36 12.21 15.00
C ARG A 409 -33.04 13.68 14.82
N SER A 410 -33.83 14.42 14.04
CA SER A 410 -33.67 15.87 13.91
C SER A 410 -33.90 16.56 15.25
N SER A 411 -32.90 17.26 15.80
CA SER A 411 -33.03 17.91 17.12
C SER A 411 -34.01 19.09 17.12
N TYR A 412 -34.25 19.69 15.95
CA TYR A 412 -35.04 20.92 15.82
C TYR A 412 -36.21 20.72 14.87
N ALA A 413 -37.31 21.43 15.14
CA ALA A 413 -38.44 21.52 14.23
C ALA A 413 -38.24 22.75 13.32
N ASP A 414 -38.18 22.50 12.02
CA ASP A 414 -38.00 23.53 11.00
C ASP A 414 -38.93 23.27 9.78
N PRO A 415 -39.02 24.21 8.83
CA PRO A 415 -39.87 24.02 7.64
C PRO A 415 -39.49 22.81 6.77
N ILE A 416 -38.20 22.42 6.72
CA ILE A 416 -37.74 21.27 5.94
C ILE A 416 -38.28 19.99 6.60
N LEU A 417 -38.19 19.87 7.92
CA LEU A 417 -38.72 18.74 8.67
C LEU A 417 -40.25 18.62 8.55
N VAL A 418 -40.97 19.75 8.46
CA VAL A 418 -42.41 19.76 8.12
C VAL A 418 -42.64 19.18 6.72
N GLY A 419 -41.83 19.56 5.73
CA GLY A 419 -41.86 19.00 4.37
C GLY A 419 -41.64 17.48 4.38
N MET A 420 -40.63 17.00 5.10
CA MET A 420 -40.33 15.57 5.30
C MET A 420 -41.52 14.83 5.94
N ALA A 421 -42.10 15.39 7.01
CA ALA A 421 -43.25 14.82 7.71
C ALA A 421 -44.48 14.73 6.80
N SER A 422 -44.75 15.79 6.04
CA SER A 422 -45.87 15.87 5.09
C SER A 422 -45.75 14.80 4.01
N ARG A 423 -44.54 14.62 3.47
CA ARG A 423 -44.24 13.58 2.48
C ARG A 423 -44.45 12.17 3.04
N LEU A 424 -43.99 11.90 4.26
CA LEU A 424 -44.21 10.59 4.91
C LEU A 424 -45.70 10.29 5.08
N VAL A 425 -46.48 11.27 5.56
CA VAL A 425 -47.95 11.15 5.70
C VAL A 425 -48.63 10.93 4.35
N LYS A 426 -48.19 11.62 3.29
CA LYS A 426 -48.71 11.42 1.94
C LYS A 426 -48.46 10.00 1.43
N MET A 427 -47.27 9.44 1.70
CA MET A 427 -46.93 8.06 1.31
C MET A 427 -47.68 7.03 2.17
N MET A 428 -47.90 7.32 3.46
CA MET A 428 -48.51 6.41 4.44
C MET A 428 -49.67 7.08 5.20
N PRO A 429 -50.82 7.36 4.54
CA PRO A 429 -51.92 8.13 5.13
C PRO A 429 -52.65 7.43 6.28
N LYS A 430 -52.36 6.15 6.53
CA LYS A 430 -52.92 5.37 7.65
C LYS A 430 -52.02 5.37 8.89
N ASP A 431 -50.81 5.91 8.79
CA ASP A 431 -49.87 6.01 9.90
C ASP A 431 -50.26 7.18 10.82
N LYS A 432 -51.09 6.88 11.82
CA LYS A 432 -51.57 7.88 12.79
C LYS A 432 -50.43 8.56 13.57
N HIS A 433 -49.32 7.86 13.78
CA HIS A 433 -48.18 8.40 14.51
C HIS A 433 -47.45 9.46 13.70
N SER A 434 -47.25 9.20 12.40
CA SER A 434 -46.66 10.19 11.48
C SER A 434 -47.57 11.40 11.29
N ILE A 435 -48.90 11.22 11.28
CA ILE A 435 -49.87 12.34 11.23
C ILE A 435 -49.77 13.23 12.49
N ASP A 436 -49.74 12.61 13.67
CA ASP A 436 -49.59 13.34 14.94
C ASP A 436 -48.26 14.11 15.01
N ARG A 437 -47.16 13.48 14.54
CA ARG A 437 -45.85 14.15 14.43
C ARG A 437 -45.89 15.35 13.50
N LEU A 438 -46.47 15.21 12.30
CA LEU A 438 -46.61 16.34 11.36
C LEU A 438 -47.33 17.51 12.04
N HIS A 439 -48.43 17.24 12.74
CA HIS A 439 -49.19 18.27 13.45
C HIS A 439 -48.34 18.97 14.53
N LYS A 440 -47.65 18.19 15.37
CA LYS A 440 -46.81 18.72 16.46
C LYS A 440 -45.60 19.51 15.94
N ILE A 441 -44.91 19.03 14.90
CA ILE A 441 -43.78 19.73 14.29
C ILE A 441 -44.27 21.06 13.69
N THR A 442 -45.38 21.03 12.93
CA THR A 442 -45.98 22.24 12.34
C THR A 442 -46.34 23.26 13.41
N GLN A 443 -47.00 22.84 14.50
CA GLN A 443 -47.33 23.72 15.62
C GLN A 443 -46.08 24.32 16.26
N ARG A 444 -45.00 23.56 16.45
CA ARG A 444 -43.75 24.08 17.02
C ARG A 444 -43.10 25.11 16.10
N VAL A 445 -43.06 24.88 14.79
CA VAL A 445 -42.53 25.86 13.82
C VAL A 445 -43.37 27.15 13.83
N GLU A 446 -44.69 27.03 13.87
CA GLU A 446 -45.59 28.20 13.96
C GLU A 446 -45.45 28.95 15.29
N GLN A 447 -45.31 28.24 16.40
CA GLN A 447 -45.07 28.84 17.73
C GLN A 447 -43.71 29.52 17.82
N ALA A 448 -42.65 28.92 17.27
CA ALA A 448 -41.32 29.51 17.23
C ALA A 448 -41.31 30.84 16.45
N ARG A 449 -42.07 30.92 15.35
CA ARG A 449 -42.29 32.17 14.60
C ARG A 449 -43.07 33.23 15.39
N LYS A 450 -44.05 32.81 16.20
CA LYS A 450 -44.89 33.72 17.01
C LYS A 450 -44.19 34.24 18.25
N ASN A 451 -43.42 33.40 18.95
CA ASN A 451 -42.81 33.69 20.24
C ASN A 451 -41.50 34.49 20.13
N ARG A 452 -41.34 35.28 19.06
CA ARG A 452 -40.26 36.25 18.74
C ARG A 452 -39.29 36.54 19.91
N GLY A 453 -38.39 35.60 20.22
CA GLY A 453 -37.45 35.70 21.35
C GLY A 453 -37.23 34.43 22.18
N ALA A 454 -38.17 33.48 22.23
CA ALA A 454 -37.95 32.22 22.94
C ALA A 454 -37.04 31.27 22.15
N PRO A 455 -36.07 30.55 22.77
CA PRO A 455 -35.29 29.53 22.08
C PRO A 455 -36.24 28.49 21.49
N SER A 456 -36.03 28.06 20.24
CA SER A 456 -36.83 26.96 19.68
C SER A 456 -36.58 25.74 20.56
N SER A 457 -37.62 25.27 21.25
CA SER A 457 -37.51 24.06 22.05
C SER A 457 -37.11 22.89 21.16
N TYR A 458 -36.32 21.96 21.73
CA TYR A 458 -35.91 20.79 20.99
C TYR A 458 -37.14 20.01 20.49
N TRP A 459 -37.09 19.62 19.22
CA TRP A 459 -38.00 18.61 18.69
C TRP A 459 -37.77 17.29 19.43
N THR A 460 -36.51 16.85 19.45
CA THR A 460 -36.00 15.69 20.18
C THR A 460 -34.75 16.09 20.94
N GLU A 461 -34.60 15.60 22.17
CA GLU A 461 -33.41 15.86 22.97
C GLU A 461 -32.15 15.37 22.24
N PRO A 462 -31.12 16.22 22.07
CA PRO A 462 -29.88 15.82 21.42
C PRO A 462 -29.11 14.80 22.29
N PRO A 463 -28.37 13.87 21.68
CA PRO A 463 -27.62 12.86 22.42
C PRO A 463 -26.45 13.52 23.19
N LYS A 464 -26.23 13.08 24.43
CA LYS A 464 -25.11 13.56 25.27
C LYS A 464 -23.73 13.12 24.75
N THR A 465 -23.68 12.04 23.98
CA THR A 465 -22.45 11.52 23.37
C THR A 465 -22.69 11.39 21.87
N THR A 466 -21.84 12.05 21.09
CA THR A 466 -21.96 12.14 19.63
C THR A 466 -20.80 11.42 18.92
N THR A 467 -20.70 11.58 17.58
CA THR A 467 -19.52 11.13 16.82
C THR A 467 -18.21 11.81 17.25
N LEU A 468 -18.29 12.96 17.93
CA LEU A 468 -17.14 13.67 18.47
C LEU A 468 -16.81 13.26 19.92
N GLY A 469 -17.59 12.36 20.54
CA GLY A 469 -17.45 11.97 21.95
C GLY A 469 -18.00 12.98 22.97
N ILE A 470 -18.46 14.13 22.51
CA ILE A 470 -18.99 15.25 23.31
C ILE A 470 -20.31 15.76 22.72
N PRO A 471 -21.16 16.48 23.47
CA PRO A 471 -22.36 17.11 22.93
C PRO A 471 -22.07 18.00 21.71
N VAL A 472 -22.94 17.95 20.70
CA VAL A 472 -22.89 18.78 19.50
C VAL A 472 -24.26 19.35 19.23
N ASP A 473 -24.34 20.67 19.07
CA ASP A 473 -25.61 21.37 18.92
C ASP A 473 -25.53 22.64 18.07
N LEU A 474 -26.66 23.21 17.65
CA LEU A 474 -26.67 24.54 17.03
C LEU A 474 -26.50 25.64 18.08
N TYR A 475 -25.94 26.79 17.69
CA TYR A 475 -26.04 27.99 18.52
C TYR A 475 -27.41 28.66 18.30
N PRO A 476 -28.31 28.65 19.30
CA PRO A 476 -29.75 28.77 19.04
C PRO A 476 -30.24 30.20 18.78
N ARG A 477 -29.68 31.23 19.43
CA ARG A 477 -30.01 32.67 19.28
C ARG A 477 -29.08 33.53 20.16
N TYR A 478 -29.02 34.83 19.87
CA TYR A 478 -28.25 35.83 20.62
C TYR A 478 -28.90 36.12 21.97
N ARG A 479 -28.13 36.08 23.06
CA ARG A 479 -28.62 36.18 24.44
C ARG A 479 -28.55 37.60 25.01
N LYS A 480 -27.51 38.35 24.67
CA LYS A 480 -27.18 39.65 25.30
C LYS A 480 -27.45 40.87 24.43
N PHE A 481 -28.16 40.70 23.32
CA PHE A 481 -28.42 41.75 22.35
C PHE A 481 -29.88 42.20 22.40
N ASN A 482 -30.14 43.50 22.37
CA ASN A 482 -31.46 44.02 22.03
C ASN A 482 -31.64 43.92 20.51
N THR A 483 -32.67 43.21 20.07
CA THR A 483 -32.95 42.94 18.65
C THR A 483 -34.25 43.58 18.17
N ASP A 484 -34.83 44.50 18.95
CA ASP A 484 -36.14 45.10 18.67
C ASP A 484 -36.24 45.71 17.27
N ALA A 485 -35.17 46.37 16.82
CA ALA A 485 -35.10 46.99 15.50
C ALA A 485 -35.03 45.98 14.33
N VAL A 486 -34.68 44.72 14.59
CA VAL A 486 -34.54 43.67 13.57
C VAL A 486 -35.47 42.48 13.79
N ASN A 487 -36.45 42.60 14.69
CA ASN A 487 -37.39 41.51 15.01
C ASN A 487 -38.30 41.11 13.83
N ASP A 488 -38.53 41.98 12.85
CA ASP A 488 -39.27 41.65 11.61
C ASP A 488 -38.33 41.33 10.42
N ASN A 489 -37.02 41.23 10.65
CA ASN A 489 -36.05 40.93 9.60
C ASN A 489 -35.97 39.41 9.35
N GLU A 490 -36.36 38.97 8.15
CA GLU A 490 -36.36 37.56 7.76
C GLU A 490 -34.97 36.89 7.92
N HIS A 491 -33.88 37.64 7.72
CA HIS A 491 -32.53 37.11 7.88
C HIS A 491 -32.16 36.84 9.33
N PHE A 492 -32.67 37.64 10.27
CA PHE A 492 -32.44 37.41 11.69
C PHE A 492 -33.18 36.14 12.16
N ASP A 493 -34.44 35.97 11.76
CA ASP A 493 -35.23 34.81 12.15
C ASP A 493 -34.71 33.48 11.61
N LEU A 494 -34.21 33.47 10.37
CA LEU A 494 -33.78 32.25 9.68
C LEU A 494 -32.28 31.99 9.75
N PHE A 495 -31.45 33.02 9.91
CA PHE A 495 -29.99 32.94 9.67
C PHE A 495 -29.11 33.63 10.73
N ALA A 496 -29.60 33.92 11.94
CA ALA A 496 -28.82 34.62 12.97
C ALA A 496 -27.41 34.02 13.22
N SER A 497 -27.26 32.69 13.26
CA SER A 497 -25.93 32.07 13.47
C SER A 497 -24.97 32.31 12.29
N GLY A 498 -25.49 32.70 11.12
CA GLY A 498 -24.70 33.08 9.94
C GLY A 498 -24.09 34.48 10.02
N PHE A 499 -24.48 35.32 10.97
CA PHE A 499 -24.01 36.71 11.15
C PHE A 499 -22.98 36.88 12.27
N VAL A 500 -22.61 35.81 12.97
CA VAL A 500 -21.71 35.84 14.14
C VAL A 500 -20.41 36.62 13.85
N VAL A 501 -19.81 36.44 12.67
CA VAL A 501 -18.62 37.21 12.25
C VAL A 501 -18.92 38.71 12.19
N ALA A 502 -19.97 39.12 11.48
CA ALA A 502 -20.35 40.53 11.35
C ALA A 502 -20.69 41.17 12.71
N VAL A 503 -21.36 40.43 13.60
CA VAL A 503 -21.65 40.92 14.96
C VAL A 503 -20.36 41.07 15.77
N GLY A 504 -19.48 40.07 15.74
CA GLY A 504 -18.18 40.13 16.41
C GLY A 504 -17.30 41.30 15.97
N LEU A 505 -17.30 41.61 14.67
CA LEU A 505 -16.68 42.81 14.12
C LEU A 505 -17.28 44.10 14.66
N GLY A 506 -18.62 44.16 14.71
CA GLY A 506 -19.34 45.31 15.24
C GLY A 506 -19.01 45.55 16.72
N LEU A 507 -18.94 44.48 17.52
CA LEU A 507 -18.56 44.55 18.94
C LEU A 507 -17.17 45.18 19.13
N GLN A 508 -16.23 44.88 18.24
CA GLN A 508 -14.92 45.53 18.24
C GLN A 508 -15.01 47.01 17.88
N GLY A 509 -15.81 47.36 16.87
CA GLY A 509 -16.00 48.76 16.46
C GLY A 509 -16.69 49.62 17.52
N ILE A 510 -17.58 49.05 18.34
CA ILE A 510 -18.19 49.77 19.47
C ILE A 510 -17.35 49.73 20.76
N GLY A 511 -16.20 49.06 20.75
CA GLY A 511 -15.26 49.00 21.86
C GLY A 511 -15.70 48.10 23.03
N ILE A 512 -16.35 46.98 22.72
CA ILE A 512 -16.75 45.95 23.71
C ILE A 512 -15.96 44.64 23.53
N ALA A 513 -15.33 44.45 22.36
CA ALA A 513 -14.56 43.25 22.09
C ALA A 513 -13.36 43.08 23.04
N LYS A 514 -13.08 41.82 23.37
CA LYS A 514 -11.90 41.44 24.13
C LYS A 514 -10.64 41.35 23.28
N ILE A 515 -10.75 40.80 22.07
CA ILE A 515 -9.65 40.81 21.10
C ILE A 515 -9.79 42.03 20.20
N GLU A 516 -8.86 42.97 20.35
CA GLU A 516 -8.86 44.25 19.64
C GLU A 516 -7.88 44.33 18.45
N THR A 517 -7.36 43.20 17.96
CA THR A 517 -6.37 43.20 16.86
C THR A 517 -6.88 43.92 15.61
N ASN A 518 -6.00 44.63 14.91
CA ASN A 518 -6.34 45.38 13.71
C ASN A 518 -5.30 45.20 12.60
N LEU A 519 -5.71 44.55 11.52
CA LEU A 519 -4.85 44.26 10.38
C LEU A 519 -4.72 45.42 9.39
N LEU A 520 -5.31 46.59 9.63
CA LEU A 520 -5.10 47.73 8.73
C LEU A 520 -3.62 48.14 8.66
N PRO A 521 -3.06 48.36 7.46
CA PRO A 521 -1.67 48.80 7.33
C PRO A 521 -1.43 50.16 7.99
N ASN A 522 -0.33 50.29 8.73
CA ASN A 522 0.04 51.55 9.36
C ASN A 522 0.38 52.64 8.32
N LYS A 523 -0.22 53.82 8.47
CA LYS A 523 0.17 55.02 7.73
C LYS A 523 1.25 55.81 8.49
N SER A 524 2.52 55.53 8.23
CA SER A 524 3.61 56.49 8.46
C SER A 524 4.90 56.01 7.77
N GLY A 525 5.51 56.92 6.99
CA GLY A 525 6.69 56.65 6.18
C GLY A 525 7.99 56.45 6.96
N GLY A 526 8.97 55.85 6.27
CA GLY A 526 10.36 55.71 6.73
C GLY A 526 10.70 54.34 7.35
N MET A 527 12.00 54.03 7.38
CA MET A 527 12.63 52.76 7.81
C MET A 527 12.29 52.33 9.26
N PHE A 528 11.63 53.19 10.04
CA PHE A 528 11.18 52.94 11.42
C PHE A 528 9.64 52.82 11.57
N GLY A 529 8.86 52.97 10.49
CA GLY A 529 7.39 52.93 10.48
C GLY A 529 6.77 51.53 10.55
N LEU A 530 7.59 50.48 10.63
CA LEU A 530 7.17 49.06 10.74
C LEU A 530 6.69 48.65 12.15
N ILE A 531 6.64 49.60 13.10
CA ILE A 531 6.24 49.36 14.49
C ILE A 531 4.89 50.03 14.74
N GLY A 532 3.80 49.40 14.31
CA GLY A 532 2.45 49.78 14.76
C GLY A 532 1.72 48.60 15.39
N VAL A 533 2.47 47.89 16.23
CA VAL A 533 1.97 46.88 17.15
C VAL A 533 1.40 47.60 18.37
N GLY A 534 0.14 47.33 18.74
CA GLY A 534 -0.46 47.81 20.00
C GLY A 534 -1.09 49.20 19.99
N ARG A 535 -1.48 49.77 18.84
CA ARG A 535 -2.27 51.01 18.79
C ARG A 535 -3.74 50.68 19.02
N LYS A 536 -4.38 51.26 20.04
CA LYS A 536 -5.82 51.09 20.30
C LYS A 536 -6.62 51.41 19.04
N ALA A 537 -7.44 50.45 18.60
CA ALA A 537 -8.29 50.61 17.43
C ALA A 537 -9.32 51.74 17.67
N PRO A 538 -9.74 52.46 16.62
CA PRO A 538 -10.78 53.48 16.76
C PRO A 538 -12.10 52.80 17.16
N THR A 539 -12.74 53.31 18.22
CA THR A 539 -14.04 52.82 18.71
C THR A 539 -15.06 53.95 18.77
N GLY A 540 -16.34 53.60 18.67
CA GLY A 540 -17.45 54.53 18.76
C GLY A 540 -18.66 53.95 19.50
N ASP A 541 -19.80 54.63 19.41
CA ASP A 541 -21.08 54.11 19.91
C ASP A 541 -21.91 53.45 18.79
N LEU A 542 -21.47 53.58 17.53
CA LEU A 542 -22.05 52.93 16.36
C LEU A 542 -20.96 52.21 15.56
N ALA A 543 -21.23 50.99 15.12
CA ALA A 543 -20.32 50.26 14.25
C ALA A 543 -21.03 49.35 13.24
N TRP A 544 -20.59 49.40 12.00
CA TRP A 544 -20.90 48.43 10.97
C TRP A 544 -19.88 47.29 11.01
N GLY A 545 -20.32 46.07 11.28
CA GLY A 545 -19.55 44.88 10.98
C GLY A 545 -19.95 44.32 9.61
N ILE A 546 -18.99 44.22 8.69
CA ILE A 546 -19.20 43.78 7.31
C ILE A 546 -18.37 42.51 7.08
N ASP A 547 -19.06 41.40 6.89
CA ASP A 547 -18.52 40.11 6.48
C ASP A 547 -18.63 39.93 4.95
N LEU A 548 -17.49 40.00 4.26
CA LEU A 548 -17.37 39.71 2.82
C LEU A 548 -16.89 38.27 2.61
N SER A 549 -17.80 37.33 2.83
CA SER A 549 -17.57 35.90 2.66
C SER A 549 -17.54 35.47 1.19
N ASN A 550 -17.22 34.20 0.91
CA ASN A 550 -17.25 33.62 -0.44
C ASN A 550 -18.66 33.39 -1.03
N SER A 551 -19.71 33.40 -0.20
CA SER A 551 -21.10 33.19 -0.63
C SER A 551 -21.92 34.48 -0.70
N GLY A 552 -21.45 35.56 -0.10
CA GLY A 552 -22.15 36.84 -0.11
C GLY A 552 -21.62 37.85 0.90
N LEU A 553 -22.26 39.02 0.91
CA LEU A 553 -22.04 40.10 1.87
C LEU A 553 -23.05 39.97 3.00
N LYS A 554 -22.57 40.00 4.25
CA LYS A 554 -23.41 40.15 5.44
C LYS A 554 -22.97 41.37 6.22
N ALA A 555 -23.91 42.22 6.61
CA ALA A 555 -23.60 43.45 7.34
C ALA A 555 -24.54 43.62 8.53
N VAL A 556 -23.98 44.10 9.65
CA VAL A 556 -24.73 44.38 10.88
C VAL A 556 -24.34 45.76 11.40
N LEU A 557 -25.33 46.60 11.72
CA LEU A 557 -25.12 47.84 12.46
C LEU A 557 -25.40 47.60 13.94
N LEU A 558 -24.39 47.80 14.78
CA LEU A 558 -24.53 47.78 16.23
C LEU A 558 -24.53 49.19 16.80
N ARG A 559 -25.34 49.40 17.85
CA ARG A 559 -25.31 50.59 18.70
C ARG A 559 -25.04 50.20 20.15
N LYS A 560 -24.10 50.90 20.78
CA LYS A 560 -23.83 50.82 22.21
C LYS A 560 -24.63 51.89 22.94
N GLU A 561 -25.40 51.50 23.93
CA GLU A 561 -26.11 52.39 24.84
C GLU A 561 -25.60 52.18 26.27
N ARG A 562 -25.39 53.28 26.99
CA ARG A 562 -25.04 53.25 28.42
C ARG A 562 -26.25 53.73 29.21
N LYS A 563 -26.76 52.90 30.11
CA LYS A 563 -27.95 53.17 30.91
C LYS A 563 -27.58 53.15 32.39
N GLY A 564 -27.90 54.22 33.12
CA GLY A 564 -27.56 54.39 34.54
C GLY A 564 -27.01 55.79 34.82
N GLU A 565 -27.36 56.37 35.97
CA GLU A 565 -26.95 57.74 36.34
C GLU A 565 -25.64 57.78 37.14
N LYS A 566 -25.34 56.71 37.91
CA LYS A 566 -24.11 56.56 38.67
C LYS A 566 -23.12 55.66 37.95
N LYS A 567 -21.83 55.98 38.07
CA LYS A 567 -20.72 55.28 37.40
C LYS A 567 -20.70 53.77 37.66
N ASP A 568 -21.12 53.35 38.85
CA ASP A 568 -21.13 51.94 39.29
C ASP A 568 -22.42 51.20 38.90
N GLU A 569 -23.40 51.91 38.33
CA GLU A 569 -24.71 51.40 37.90
C GLU A 569 -24.87 51.48 36.36
N ILE A 570 -23.80 51.81 35.61
CA ILE A 570 -23.86 51.92 34.14
C ILE A 570 -23.93 50.52 33.53
N GLU A 571 -25.12 50.13 33.10
CA GLU A 571 -25.35 48.98 32.24
C GLU A 571 -25.03 49.34 30.77
N THR A 572 -24.30 48.47 30.08
CA THR A 572 -24.08 48.61 28.63
C THR A 572 -25.03 47.69 27.87
N ILE A 573 -25.93 48.28 27.09
CA ILE A 573 -26.88 47.57 26.23
C ILE A 573 -26.38 47.66 24.79
N VAL A 574 -26.31 46.52 24.11
CA VAL A 574 -25.91 46.44 22.69
C VAL A 574 -27.15 46.17 21.85
N HIS A 575 -27.46 47.11 20.96
CA HIS A 575 -28.60 47.04 20.05
C HIS A 575 -28.14 46.60 18.67
N ILE A 576 -28.87 45.68 18.05
CA ILE A 576 -28.76 45.36 16.63
C ILE A 576 -29.74 46.24 15.88
N GLU A 577 -29.24 47.29 15.23
CA GLU A 577 -30.05 48.30 14.55
C GLU A 577 -30.45 47.87 13.14
N GLN A 578 -29.55 47.18 12.42
CA GLN A 578 -29.78 46.71 11.06
C GLN A 578 -29.02 45.40 10.79
N MET A 579 -29.61 44.54 9.97
CA MET A 579 -28.98 43.32 9.44
C MET A 579 -29.29 43.16 7.96
N VAL A 580 -28.26 42.92 7.15
CA VAL A 580 -28.37 42.80 5.70
C VAL A 580 -27.59 41.58 5.22
N LYS A 581 -28.22 40.74 4.39
CA LYS A 581 -27.56 39.64 3.68
C LYS A 581 -27.80 39.79 2.19
N ILE A 582 -26.73 39.72 1.41
CA ILE A 582 -26.77 39.76 -0.05
C ILE A 582 -25.98 38.56 -0.56
N GLU A 583 -26.68 37.64 -1.24
CA GLU A 583 -26.05 36.45 -1.83
C GLU A 583 -25.45 36.81 -3.20
N TYR A 584 -24.25 36.29 -3.48
CA TYR A 584 -23.72 36.38 -4.84
C TYR A 584 -24.51 35.47 -5.79
N LYS A 585 -24.57 35.85 -7.07
CA LYS A 585 -25.16 35.01 -8.14
C LYS A 585 -24.52 33.61 -8.23
N ARG A 586 -23.25 33.51 -7.85
CA ARG A 586 -22.49 32.25 -7.68
C ARG A 586 -21.36 32.48 -6.66
N PRO A 587 -20.86 31.43 -5.98
CA PRO A 587 -19.73 31.57 -5.05
C PRO A 587 -18.47 32.13 -5.72
N LEU A 588 -17.71 32.95 -4.99
CA LEU A 588 -16.49 33.58 -5.51
C LEU A 588 -15.40 32.57 -5.87
N SER A 589 -15.37 31.41 -5.21
CA SER A 589 -14.50 30.27 -5.51
C SER A 589 -14.65 29.74 -6.95
N ARG A 590 -15.77 30.06 -7.62
CA ARG A 590 -16.09 29.62 -8.98
C ARG A 590 -15.92 30.72 -10.05
N ALA A 591 -15.45 31.88 -9.66
CA ALA A 591 -15.26 33.02 -10.53
C ALA A 591 -13.76 33.25 -10.73
N ASP A 592 -13.36 33.66 -11.94
CA ASP A 592 -12.04 34.21 -12.18
C ASP A 592 -11.91 35.60 -11.51
N ASP A 593 -10.73 36.21 -11.54
CA ASP A 593 -10.49 37.47 -10.82
C ASP A 593 -11.38 38.63 -11.29
N ALA A 594 -11.71 38.69 -12.58
CA ALA A 594 -12.58 39.74 -13.13
C ALA A 594 -14.03 39.53 -12.69
N ASP A 595 -14.52 38.30 -12.82
CA ASP A 595 -15.85 37.89 -12.38
C ASP A 595 -16.02 38.06 -10.86
N ARG A 596 -14.99 37.77 -10.05
CA ARG A 596 -15.01 37.95 -8.59
C ARG A 596 -15.22 39.41 -8.22
N ARG A 597 -14.48 40.33 -8.86
CA ARG A 597 -14.64 41.76 -8.63
C ARG A 597 -16.05 42.23 -9.02
N GLY A 598 -16.57 41.77 -10.17
CA GLY A 598 -17.94 42.08 -10.59
C GLY A 598 -18.99 41.61 -9.57
N LEU A 599 -18.88 40.38 -9.07
CA LEU A 599 -19.82 39.84 -8.07
C LEU A 599 -19.79 40.61 -6.74
N ILE A 600 -18.60 41.00 -6.28
CA ILE A 600 -18.46 41.83 -5.06
C ILE A 600 -19.03 43.22 -5.30
N GLN A 601 -18.76 43.82 -6.47
CA GLN A 601 -19.31 45.13 -6.84
C GLN A 601 -20.84 45.10 -6.86
N ASP A 602 -21.46 44.15 -7.56
CA ASP A 602 -22.91 43.95 -7.59
C ASP A 602 -23.50 43.87 -6.16
N ALA A 603 -22.85 43.11 -5.28
CA ALA A 603 -23.33 42.94 -3.90
C ALA A 603 -23.17 44.21 -3.05
N VAL A 604 -22.08 44.97 -3.22
CA VAL A 604 -21.88 46.24 -2.53
C VAL A 604 -22.85 47.31 -3.04
N GLU A 605 -23.13 47.35 -4.34
CA GLU A 605 -24.15 48.24 -4.91
C GLU A 605 -25.54 47.90 -4.38
N GLN A 606 -25.89 46.61 -4.31
CA GLN A 606 -27.13 46.16 -3.70
C GLN A 606 -27.19 46.50 -2.19
N PHE A 607 -26.05 46.44 -1.48
CA PHE A 607 -25.95 46.85 -0.08
C PHE A 607 -26.35 48.31 0.06
N PHE A 608 -25.69 49.22 -0.66
CA PHE A 608 -26.04 50.65 -0.63
C PHE A 608 -27.47 50.92 -1.11
N SER A 609 -28.00 50.14 -2.04
CA SER A 609 -29.42 50.25 -2.43
C SER A 609 -30.37 49.84 -1.30
N THR A 610 -29.94 48.93 -0.41
CA THR A 610 -30.76 48.42 0.70
C THR A 610 -30.71 49.35 1.91
N VAL A 611 -29.52 49.85 2.27
CA VAL A 611 -29.33 50.66 3.50
C VAL A 611 -29.20 52.16 3.26
N GLY A 612 -29.11 52.60 2.00
CA GLY A 612 -28.88 53.98 1.60
C GLY A 612 -27.39 54.31 1.41
N LYS A 613 -27.10 55.26 0.50
CA LYS A 613 -25.72 55.66 0.16
C LYS A 613 -24.99 56.38 1.30
N ASP A 614 -25.73 57.02 2.21
CA ASP A 614 -25.20 57.74 3.37
C ASP A 614 -25.11 56.88 4.64
N VAL A 615 -25.14 55.55 4.50
CA VAL A 615 -25.16 54.60 5.64
C VAL A 615 -23.98 54.75 6.61
N PHE A 616 -22.87 55.33 6.17
CA PHE A 616 -21.70 55.62 7.00
C PHE A 616 -21.69 57.05 7.58
N ASN A 617 -22.78 57.80 7.43
CA ASN A 617 -23.00 59.16 7.95
C ASN A 617 -24.30 59.22 8.79
N ASP A 618 -24.34 58.48 9.91
CA ASP A 618 -25.51 58.46 10.81
C ASP A 618 -25.57 59.75 11.65
N LYS A 619 -26.78 60.30 11.82
CA LYS A 619 -27.03 61.54 12.59
C LYS A 619 -26.70 61.39 14.07
N ARG A 620 -26.69 60.17 14.59
CA ARG A 620 -26.34 59.84 15.99
C ARG A 620 -24.83 59.77 16.20
N GLY A 621 -24.04 59.73 15.13
CA GLY A 621 -22.58 59.66 15.16
C GLY A 621 -22.03 58.88 13.97
N LYS A 622 -20.79 59.18 13.55
CA LYS A 622 -20.16 58.46 12.43
C LYS A 622 -19.86 57.01 12.81
N PRO A 623 -20.48 56.00 12.16
CA PRO A 623 -20.23 54.60 12.50
C PRO A 623 -18.78 54.19 12.18
N ILE A 624 -18.20 53.35 13.05
CA ILE A 624 -16.95 52.63 12.76
C ILE A 624 -17.24 51.51 11.76
N VAL A 625 -16.49 51.45 10.66
CA VAL A 625 -16.66 50.39 9.63
C VAL A 625 -15.61 49.30 9.84
N CYS A 626 -16.06 48.12 10.23
CA CYS A 626 -15.23 46.94 10.47
C CYS A 626 -15.41 45.92 9.35
N LEU A 627 -14.32 45.37 8.84
CA LEU A 627 -14.32 44.40 7.73
C LEU A 627 -13.67 43.07 8.13
N SER A 628 -14.28 41.94 7.74
CA SER A 628 -13.67 40.61 7.92
C SER A 628 -12.61 40.30 6.85
N LEU A 629 -11.66 39.45 7.22
CA LEU A 629 -10.85 38.68 6.28
C LEU A 629 -11.18 37.19 6.43
N PRO A 630 -11.45 36.50 5.30
CA PRO A 630 -11.65 35.06 5.31
C PRO A 630 -10.45 34.35 5.92
N ALA A 631 -10.72 33.36 6.75
CA ALA A 631 -9.68 32.55 7.37
C ALA A 631 -8.68 31.89 6.39
N THR A 632 -9.06 31.63 5.14
CA THR A 632 -8.17 31.11 4.08
C THR A 632 -7.12 32.13 3.60
N GLU A 633 -7.32 33.42 3.90
CA GLU A 633 -6.40 34.53 3.59
C GLU A 633 -5.55 34.95 4.80
N VAL A 634 -5.69 34.24 5.93
CA VAL A 634 -5.11 34.59 7.23
C VAL A 634 -4.23 33.45 7.74
N LEU A 635 -3.09 33.82 8.31
CA LEU A 635 -2.22 32.93 9.06
C LEU A 635 -2.41 33.18 10.57
N GLY A 636 -2.83 32.14 11.28
CA GLY A 636 -2.88 32.12 12.75
C GLY A 636 -1.71 31.35 13.37
N ARG A 637 -1.10 31.90 14.42
CA ARG A 637 -0.08 31.23 15.23
C ARG A 637 -0.34 31.44 16.72
N PHE A 638 -0.07 30.40 17.52
CA PHE A 638 -0.15 30.44 18.98
C PHE A 638 1.27 30.48 19.52
N LEU A 639 1.57 31.47 20.35
CA LEU A 639 2.88 31.68 20.97
C LEU A 639 2.74 31.54 22.48
N SER A 640 3.77 30.99 23.12
CA SER A 640 3.95 31.05 24.57
C SER A 640 5.06 32.05 24.85
N LEU A 641 4.71 33.16 25.49
CA LEU A 641 5.67 34.22 25.79
C LEU A 641 6.36 33.92 27.13
N PRO A 642 7.69 34.06 27.22
CA PRO A 642 8.38 34.00 28.50
C PRO A 642 7.90 35.14 29.42
N PRO A 643 8.07 35.00 30.74
CA PRO A 643 7.77 36.08 31.69
C PRO A 643 8.65 37.30 31.34
N VAL A 644 8.02 38.33 30.78
CA VAL A 644 8.65 39.59 30.40
C VAL A 644 7.75 40.74 30.82
N GLU A 645 8.35 41.85 31.23
CA GLU A 645 7.63 43.10 31.50
C GLU A 645 6.73 43.48 30.32
N ASP A 646 5.56 44.06 30.60
CA ASP A 646 4.55 44.40 29.58
C ASP A 646 5.10 45.27 28.44
N LYS A 647 6.02 46.19 28.79
CA LYS A 647 6.71 47.06 27.82
C LYS A 647 7.58 46.29 26.83
N LYS A 648 8.01 45.07 27.18
CA LYS A 648 8.86 44.20 26.35
C LYS A 648 8.04 43.23 25.49
N ILE A 649 6.76 42.96 25.83
CA ILE A 649 5.87 42.07 25.07
C ILE A 649 5.91 42.35 23.55
N PRO A 650 5.75 43.60 23.05
CA PRO A 650 5.74 43.85 21.61
C PRO A 650 7.00 43.38 20.90
N LYS A 651 8.18 43.58 21.52
CA LYS A 651 9.47 43.16 20.97
C LYS A 651 9.61 41.63 21.01
N THR A 652 9.15 41.00 22.09
CA THR A 652 9.18 39.54 22.23
C THR A 652 8.28 38.87 21.20
N VAL A 653 7.04 39.34 21.03
CA VAL A 653 6.14 38.80 20.01
C VAL A 653 6.72 39.01 18.61
N GLN A 654 7.26 40.20 18.31
CA GLN A 654 7.91 40.47 17.02
C GLN A 654 9.08 39.50 16.75
N TYR A 655 9.88 39.20 17.78
CA TYR A 655 10.97 38.22 17.67
C TYR A 655 10.42 36.82 17.36
N GLU A 656 9.44 36.34 18.11
CA GLU A 656 8.83 35.02 17.88
C GLU A 656 8.18 34.90 16.49
N VAL A 657 7.48 35.95 16.05
CA VAL A 657 6.84 36.02 14.73
C VAL A 657 7.86 35.81 13.61
N ARG A 658 9.03 36.45 13.68
CA ARG A 658 10.10 36.28 12.68
C ARG A 658 10.63 34.85 12.58
N HIS A 659 10.55 34.07 13.66
CA HIS A 659 11.02 32.69 13.69
C HIS A 659 9.94 31.68 13.27
N GLN A 660 8.67 31.98 13.57
CA GLN A 660 7.56 31.02 13.39
C GLN A 660 6.72 31.26 12.13
N ILE A 661 6.82 32.44 11.50
CA ILE A 661 6.11 32.75 10.26
C ILE A 661 7.07 32.63 9.06
N PRO A 662 6.73 31.82 8.04
CA PRO A 662 7.63 31.54 6.90
C PRO A 662 7.70 32.67 5.87
N PHE A 663 7.49 33.92 6.28
CA PHE A 663 7.46 35.09 5.41
C PHE A 663 8.13 36.30 6.10
N PRO A 664 8.79 37.20 5.35
CA PRO A 664 9.32 38.44 5.89
C PRO A 664 8.22 39.25 6.55
N ILE A 665 8.47 39.74 7.76
CA ILE A 665 7.47 40.46 8.56
C ILE A 665 7.01 41.76 7.88
N GLU A 666 7.86 42.33 7.01
CA GLU A 666 7.61 43.51 6.20
C GLU A 666 6.60 43.26 5.07
N GLU A 667 6.44 42.00 4.64
CA GLU A 667 5.44 41.59 3.64
C GLU A 667 4.07 41.28 4.27
N LEU A 668 3.95 41.42 5.59
CA LEU A 668 2.78 41.04 6.36
C LEU A 668 2.10 42.27 6.96
N SER A 669 0.77 42.27 6.90
CA SER A 669 -0.02 43.02 7.86
C SER A 669 -0.41 42.06 8.97
N TRP A 670 -0.02 42.35 10.20
CA TRP A 670 -0.15 41.42 11.32
C TRP A 670 -0.37 42.17 12.63
N ASP A 671 -1.00 41.49 13.57
CA ASP A 671 -1.22 41.97 14.93
C ASP A 671 -1.38 40.77 15.88
N TYR A 672 -1.43 41.02 17.18
CA TYR A 672 -1.55 39.96 18.17
C TYR A 672 -2.41 40.33 19.37
N HIS A 673 -2.87 39.30 20.08
CA HIS A 673 -3.50 39.43 21.38
C HIS A 673 -2.76 38.56 22.40
N VAL A 674 -2.62 39.05 23.62
CA VAL A 674 -2.01 38.34 24.75
C VAL A 674 -3.04 38.25 25.85
N TRP A 675 -3.25 37.05 26.39
CA TRP A 675 -4.01 36.88 27.62
C TRP A 675 -3.05 36.97 28.81
N ASP A 676 -3.43 37.75 29.81
CA ASP A 676 -2.75 37.77 31.09
C ASP A 676 -3.26 36.57 31.92
N ASP A 677 -2.45 35.52 31.99
CA ASP A 677 -2.70 34.34 32.84
C ASP A 677 -2.48 34.70 34.33
N ASN A 678 -3.17 35.71 34.84
CA ASN A 678 -3.13 36.09 36.26
C ASN A 678 -4.08 35.18 37.07
N ILE A 679 -3.62 33.97 37.38
CA ILE A 679 -4.12 33.18 38.51
C ILE A 679 -2.91 32.68 39.30
N ALA A 680 -2.18 33.60 39.94
CA ALA A 680 -1.46 33.26 41.15
C ALA A 680 -2.31 33.81 42.31
N PRO A 681 -2.69 32.99 43.32
CA PRO A 681 -3.33 33.49 44.52
C PRO A 681 -2.49 34.61 45.12
N GLU A 682 -3.11 35.73 45.50
CA GLU A 682 -2.45 36.94 46.02
C GLU A 682 -1.58 36.70 47.28
N ASP A 683 -1.66 35.52 47.89
CA ASP A 683 -1.02 35.19 49.17
C ASP A 683 0.39 34.58 49.09
N MET A 684 0.97 34.40 47.90
CA MET A 684 2.38 33.98 47.77
C MET A 684 3.19 35.03 47.03
N GLY A 685 3.89 35.89 47.79
CA GLY A 685 4.73 37.00 47.34
C GLY A 685 5.97 36.62 46.50
N LEU A 686 5.80 35.80 45.48
CA LEU A 686 6.77 35.51 44.43
C LEU A 686 6.27 36.14 43.14
N GLU A 687 7.12 36.95 42.51
CA GLU A 687 6.91 37.47 41.15
C GLU A 687 6.59 36.27 40.22
N SER A 688 5.40 36.25 39.64
CA SER A 688 4.88 35.11 38.88
C SER A 688 5.76 34.77 37.67
N GLU A 689 6.31 33.54 37.65
CA GLU A 689 7.01 32.91 36.51
C GLU A 689 6.05 32.46 35.37
N ALA A 690 4.78 32.88 35.39
CA ALA A 690 3.77 32.39 34.46
C ALA A 690 4.06 32.82 33.01
N LYS A 691 4.10 31.83 32.11
CA LYS A 691 4.13 32.06 30.67
C LYS A 691 2.80 32.63 30.24
N ARG A 692 2.81 33.68 29.40
CA ARG A 692 1.58 34.26 28.82
C ARG A 692 1.23 33.59 27.51
N THR A 693 -0.04 33.31 27.29
CA THR A 693 -0.53 32.84 25.98
C THR A 693 -0.78 33.99 25.02
N CYS A 694 -0.36 33.82 23.77
CA CYS A 694 -0.50 34.84 22.73
C CYS A 694 -1.02 34.21 21.44
N VAL A 695 -1.93 34.91 20.76
CA VAL A 695 -2.33 34.60 19.38
C VAL A 695 -1.82 35.69 18.46
N VAL A 696 -1.18 35.29 17.37
CA VAL A 696 -0.78 36.16 16.27
C VAL A 696 -1.65 35.86 15.06
N VAL A 697 -2.15 36.92 14.43
CA VAL A 697 -2.86 36.86 13.16
C VAL A 697 -2.14 37.71 12.12
N ALA A 698 -1.98 37.17 10.91
CA ALA A 698 -1.26 37.84 9.84
C ALA A 698 -1.90 37.59 8.46
N THR A 699 -1.76 38.54 7.54
CA THR A 699 -2.11 38.39 6.13
C THR A 699 -1.06 39.07 5.24
N ARG A 700 -1.08 38.77 3.94
CA ARG A 700 -0.17 39.40 2.97
C ARG A 700 -0.54 40.87 2.78
N LEU A 701 0.41 41.77 3.03
CA LEU A 701 0.20 43.22 2.98
C LEU A 701 -0.32 43.68 1.60
N THR A 702 0.28 43.18 0.52
CA THR A 702 -0.09 43.54 -0.86
C THR A 702 -1.54 43.17 -1.19
N LYS A 703 -1.95 41.92 -0.86
CA LYS A 703 -3.32 41.45 -1.07
C LYS A 703 -4.34 42.26 -0.27
N LEU A 704 -4.02 42.60 0.98
CA LEU A 704 -4.89 43.44 1.80
C LEU A 704 -5.02 44.85 1.21
N GLN A 705 -3.92 45.46 0.75
CA GLN A 705 -3.95 46.79 0.13
C GLN A 705 -4.79 46.82 -1.15
N GLU A 706 -4.68 45.81 -2.00
CA GLU A 706 -5.50 45.67 -3.20
C GLU A 706 -7.00 45.59 -2.86
N ARG A 707 -7.36 44.76 -1.88
CA ARG A 707 -8.74 44.63 -1.38
C ARG A 707 -9.27 45.97 -0.85
N LEU A 708 -8.49 46.66 -0.03
CA LEU A 708 -8.86 47.96 0.55
C LEU A 708 -9.00 49.05 -0.53
N ALA A 709 -8.12 49.07 -1.53
CA ALA A 709 -8.21 50.01 -2.64
C ALA A 709 -9.47 49.77 -3.49
N PHE A 710 -9.77 48.51 -3.78
CA PHE A 710 -10.99 48.11 -4.50
C PHE A 710 -12.25 48.53 -3.74
N LEU A 711 -12.37 48.19 -2.45
CA LEU A 711 -13.53 48.56 -1.63
C LEU A 711 -13.68 50.08 -1.46
N ARG A 712 -12.57 50.81 -1.36
CA ARG A 712 -12.60 52.29 -1.33
C ARG A 712 -13.22 52.85 -2.61
N GLY A 713 -12.88 52.29 -3.77
CA GLY A 713 -13.50 52.66 -5.05
C GLY A 713 -15.01 52.43 -5.09
N LEU A 714 -15.50 51.46 -4.30
CA LEU A 714 -16.93 51.17 -4.14
C LEU A 714 -17.60 51.98 -3.01
N GLY A 715 -16.87 52.86 -2.30
CA GLY A 715 -17.42 53.68 -1.22
C GLY A 715 -17.32 53.06 0.19
N ILE A 716 -16.67 51.90 0.34
CA ILE A 716 -16.41 51.30 1.66
C ILE A 716 -14.96 51.58 2.07
N THR A 717 -14.78 52.35 3.16
CA THR A 717 -13.45 52.59 3.74
C THR A 717 -13.42 52.06 5.17
N PRO A 718 -12.89 50.84 5.40
CA PRO A 718 -12.82 50.26 6.74
C PRO A 718 -11.95 51.09 7.69
N ASN A 719 -12.43 51.24 8.91
CA ASN A 719 -11.68 51.73 10.08
C ASN A 719 -10.95 50.61 10.80
N LEU A 720 -11.39 49.36 10.60
CA LEU A 720 -10.86 48.17 11.25
C LEU A 720 -10.91 46.99 10.28
N VAL A 721 -9.86 46.17 10.26
CA VAL A 721 -9.85 44.88 9.56
C VAL A 721 -9.47 43.79 10.55
N GLN A 722 -10.29 42.74 10.61
CA GLN A 722 -10.14 41.65 11.57
C GLN A 722 -10.44 40.30 10.90
N THR A 723 -9.95 39.22 11.49
CA THR A 723 -10.14 37.85 11.01
C THR A 723 -11.46 37.25 11.51
N ASP A 724 -12.03 36.31 10.75
CA ASP A 724 -13.26 35.62 11.13
C ASP A 724 -13.17 34.97 12.52
N GLN A 725 -12.04 34.33 12.84
CA GLN A 725 -11.86 33.59 14.10
C GLN A 725 -11.88 34.52 15.32
N MET A 726 -11.23 35.68 15.23
CA MET A 726 -11.22 36.66 16.32
C MET A 726 -12.60 37.32 16.47
N ALA A 727 -13.28 37.61 15.35
CA ALA A 727 -14.65 38.12 15.39
C ALA A 727 -15.61 37.13 16.04
N ILE A 728 -15.54 35.85 15.68
CA ILE A 728 -16.33 34.78 16.32
C ILE A 728 -16.04 34.72 17.82
N TYR A 729 -14.77 34.75 18.23
CA TYR A 729 -14.41 34.79 19.64
C TYR A 729 -15.03 36.00 20.36
N ASN A 730 -14.93 37.21 19.79
CA ASN A 730 -15.50 38.42 20.38
C ASN A 730 -17.03 38.33 20.54
N PHE A 731 -17.71 37.68 19.59
CA PHE A 731 -19.13 37.38 19.73
C PHE A 731 -19.41 36.46 20.92
N PHE A 732 -18.70 35.34 21.05
CA PHE A 732 -18.92 34.39 22.14
C PHE A 732 -18.45 34.91 23.50
N ASP A 733 -17.40 35.72 23.55
CA ASP A 733 -16.98 36.41 24.76
C ASP A 733 -18.11 37.31 25.30
N PHE A 734 -18.72 38.11 24.42
CA PHE A 734 -19.84 38.94 24.80
C PHE A 734 -21.12 38.13 25.09
N ASP A 735 -21.54 37.25 24.20
CA ASP A 735 -22.87 36.62 24.29
C ASP A 735 -22.93 35.45 25.29
N LEU A 736 -21.79 34.80 25.53
CA LEU A 736 -21.69 33.60 26.35
C LEU A 736 -20.78 33.77 27.56
N PHE A 737 -19.52 34.20 27.39
CA PHE A 737 -18.55 34.23 28.51
C PHE A 737 -18.65 35.44 29.43
N SER A 738 -19.40 36.48 29.06
CA SER A 738 -19.66 37.62 29.95
C SER A 738 -20.78 37.35 30.95
N ASP A 739 -21.45 36.18 30.89
CA ASP A 739 -22.31 35.70 31.98
C ASP A 739 -21.43 35.16 33.11
N GLU A 740 -21.44 35.85 34.25
CA GLU A 740 -20.56 35.55 35.39
C GLU A 740 -20.75 34.12 35.90
N SER A 741 -22.00 33.64 35.95
CA SER A 741 -22.31 32.29 36.44
C SER A 741 -21.78 31.21 35.51
N TYR A 742 -21.93 31.42 34.19
CA TYR A 742 -21.41 30.50 33.18
C TYR A 742 -19.88 30.53 33.15
N ARG A 743 -19.29 31.72 33.26
CA ARG A 743 -17.84 31.91 33.30
C ARG A 743 -17.20 31.22 34.49
N GLN A 744 -17.73 31.45 35.69
CA GLN A 744 -17.23 30.82 36.91
C GLN A 744 -17.31 29.30 36.81
N GLN A 745 -18.43 28.76 36.31
CA GLN A 745 -18.58 27.32 36.09
C GLN A 745 -17.50 26.77 35.13
N MET A 746 -17.22 27.46 34.02
CA MET A 746 -16.19 27.02 33.07
C MET A 746 -14.79 27.06 33.67
N GLU A 747 -14.47 28.10 34.43
CA GLU A 747 -13.17 28.25 35.09
C GLU A 747 -12.99 27.17 36.18
N GLU A 748 -13.99 26.93 37.02
CA GLU A 748 -13.96 25.89 38.07
C GLU A 748 -13.85 24.47 37.48
N THR A 749 -14.54 24.21 36.36
CA THR A 749 -14.53 22.89 35.70
C THR A 749 -13.42 22.74 34.66
N GLN A 750 -12.60 23.78 34.46
CA GLN A 750 -11.53 23.85 33.48
C GLN A 750 -12.01 23.47 32.07
N GLN A 751 -13.15 24.03 31.65
CA GLN A 751 -13.84 23.71 30.41
C GLN A 751 -13.65 24.77 29.31
N ALA A 752 -13.77 24.34 28.06
CA ALA A 752 -13.84 25.18 26.87
C ALA A 752 -15.04 24.78 25.99
N VAL A 753 -15.47 25.69 25.12
CA VAL A 753 -16.52 25.47 24.13
C VAL A 753 -15.90 25.46 22.74
N GLY A 754 -16.29 24.50 21.92
CA GLY A 754 -15.94 24.43 20.50
C GLY A 754 -17.01 25.11 19.66
N ILE A 755 -16.60 25.92 18.70
CA ILE A 755 -17.45 26.61 17.74
C ILE A 755 -17.05 26.11 16.36
N LEU A 756 -17.93 25.36 15.71
CA LEU A 756 -17.76 24.91 14.33
C LEU A 756 -18.49 25.87 13.40
N ASP A 757 -17.75 26.81 12.81
CA ASP A 757 -18.23 27.70 11.76
C ASP A 757 -18.19 26.98 10.41
N VAL A 758 -19.35 26.65 9.87
CA VAL A 758 -19.47 25.94 8.60
C VAL A 758 -19.70 26.95 7.48
N GLY A 759 -18.64 27.28 6.75
CA GLY A 759 -18.64 28.23 5.64
C GLY A 759 -19.03 27.62 4.30
N SER A 760 -18.86 28.41 3.23
CA SER A 760 -19.15 27.98 1.86
C SER A 760 -18.08 27.06 1.29
N ASP A 761 -16.82 27.45 1.37
CA ASP A 761 -15.67 26.72 0.80
C ASP A 761 -14.85 25.98 1.87
N ALA A 762 -14.79 26.55 3.07
CA ALA A 762 -14.07 26.00 4.21
C ALA A 762 -14.93 26.10 5.49
N SER A 763 -14.54 25.34 6.51
CA SER A 763 -15.11 25.41 7.86
C SER A 763 -14.00 25.67 8.87
N HIS A 764 -14.33 26.23 10.03
CA HIS A 764 -13.37 26.53 11.09
C HIS A 764 -13.86 25.97 12.41
N LEU A 765 -12.98 25.22 13.09
CA LEU A 765 -13.21 24.86 14.48
C LEU A 765 -12.42 25.83 15.35
N ILE A 766 -13.13 26.64 16.13
CA ILE A 766 -12.58 27.52 17.17
C ILE A 766 -12.87 26.84 18.51
N ILE A 767 -11.87 26.60 19.35
CA ILE A 767 -12.06 26.12 20.72
C ILE A 767 -11.63 27.24 21.65
N CYS A 768 -12.54 27.74 22.47
CA CYS A 768 -12.31 28.91 23.30
C CYS A 768 -12.93 28.78 24.69
N GLY A 769 -12.30 29.43 25.66
CA GLY A 769 -12.87 29.76 26.95
C GLY A 769 -12.76 31.27 27.20
N PRO A 770 -13.09 31.74 28.43
CA PRO A 770 -13.05 33.16 28.75
C PRO A 770 -11.71 33.81 28.41
N ASN A 771 -10.58 33.18 28.72
CA ASN A 771 -9.24 33.74 28.46
C ASN A 771 -8.38 32.84 27.56
N SER A 772 -8.98 32.14 26.61
CA SER A 772 -8.19 31.30 25.70
C SER A 772 -8.88 31.11 24.35
N ILE A 773 -8.05 30.96 23.31
CA ILE A 773 -8.50 30.56 21.98
C ILE A 773 -7.52 29.56 21.35
N TRP A 774 -8.08 28.62 20.61
CA TRP A 774 -7.40 27.78 19.65
C TRP A 774 -8.29 27.69 18.41
N PHE A 775 -7.72 27.57 17.23
CA PHE A 775 -8.52 27.38 16.04
C PHE A 775 -7.77 26.61 14.97
N ARG A 776 -8.56 25.97 14.09
CA ARG A 776 -8.07 25.23 12.94
C ARG A 776 -9.07 25.32 11.78
N GLY A 777 -8.55 25.55 10.59
CA GLY A 777 -9.33 25.47 9.34
C GLY A 777 -9.47 24.04 8.84
N LEU A 778 -10.64 23.75 8.28
CA LEU A 778 -11.03 22.50 7.65
C LEU A 778 -11.34 22.78 6.18
N GLU A 779 -10.71 22.05 5.25
CA GLU A 779 -10.87 22.21 3.80
C GLU A 779 -12.17 21.57 3.28
N VAL A 780 -13.29 21.87 3.94
CA VAL A 780 -14.60 21.38 3.60
C VAL A 780 -15.67 22.38 4.00
N GLY A 781 -16.58 22.70 3.08
CA GLY A 781 -17.68 23.62 3.30
C GLY A 781 -18.92 23.28 2.47
N GLY A 782 -19.90 24.17 2.48
CA GLY A 782 -21.18 24.03 1.78
C GLY A 782 -21.09 23.75 0.28
N GLU A 783 -20.03 24.18 -0.41
CA GLU A 783 -19.84 23.98 -1.85
C GLU A 783 -19.46 22.54 -2.19
N ASN A 784 -18.78 21.82 -1.28
CA ASN A 784 -18.44 20.41 -1.48
C ASN A 784 -19.71 19.57 -1.69
N PHE A 785 -20.79 19.88 -0.95
CA PHE A 785 -22.12 19.29 -1.11
C PHE A 785 -22.73 19.60 -2.48
N THR A 786 -22.73 20.87 -2.88
CA THR A 786 -23.30 21.28 -4.16
C THR A 786 -22.55 20.63 -5.33
N ARG A 787 -21.22 20.53 -5.24
CA ARG A 787 -20.38 19.89 -6.26
C ARG A 787 -20.62 18.39 -6.39
N ILE A 788 -20.78 17.67 -5.28
CA ILE A 788 -21.02 16.22 -5.36
C ILE A 788 -22.40 15.94 -5.95
N LEU A 789 -23.42 16.75 -5.62
CA LEU A 789 -24.75 16.68 -6.23
C LEU A 789 -24.71 16.94 -7.73
N VAL A 790 -24.01 17.98 -8.19
CA VAL A 790 -23.81 18.25 -9.63
C VAL A 790 -23.21 17.05 -10.34
N ARG A 791 -22.18 16.43 -9.76
CA ARG A 791 -21.45 15.32 -10.38
C ARG A 791 -22.22 14.01 -10.40
N GLN A 792 -22.85 13.64 -9.28
CA GLN A 792 -23.47 12.32 -9.12
C GLN A 792 -24.93 12.28 -9.59
N MET A 793 -25.64 13.42 -9.53
CA MET A 793 -27.04 13.51 -9.96
C MET A 793 -27.22 14.22 -11.30
N SER A 794 -26.13 14.60 -11.98
CA SER A 794 -26.15 15.30 -13.28
C SER A 794 -26.99 16.59 -13.27
N LEU A 795 -26.91 17.35 -12.18
CA LEU A 795 -27.67 18.59 -11.98
C LEU A 795 -26.89 19.83 -12.40
N THR A 796 -27.59 20.91 -12.73
CA THR A 796 -26.95 22.25 -12.77
C THR A 796 -26.56 22.68 -11.36
N PHE A 797 -25.58 23.57 -11.25
CA PHE A 797 -25.16 24.07 -9.93
C PHE A 797 -26.32 24.74 -9.18
N THR A 798 -27.10 25.59 -9.86
CA THR A 798 -28.28 26.24 -9.29
C THR A 798 -29.27 25.22 -8.75
N LYS A 799 -29.58 24.17 -9.51
CA LYS A 799 -30.53 23.14 -9.06
C LYS A 799 -29.99 22.31 -7.90
N ALA A 800 -28.70 21.97 -7.93
CA ALA A 800 -28.04 21.28 -6.81
C ALA A 800 -28.07 22.14 -5.53
N GLU A 801 -27.90 23.45 -5.67
CA GLU A 801 -27.91 24.39 -4.55
C GLU A 801 -29.33 24.61 -3.98
N GLU A 802 -30.35 24.65 -4.85
CA GLU A 802 -31.75 24.61 -4.44
C GLU A 802 -32.08 23.34 -3.65
N LEU A 803 -31.68 22.16 -4.15
CA LEU A 803 -31.92 20.89 -3.48
C LEU A 803 -31.14 20.76 -2.18
N LYS A 804 -29.92 21.33 -2.09
CA LYS A 804 -29.16 21.39 -0.85
C LYS A 804 -29.88 22.21 0.22
N LYS A 805 -30.43 23.37 -0.17
CA LYS A 805 -31.18 24.26 0.73
C LYS A 805 -32.59 23.74 1.06
N LYS A 806 -33.22 22.98 0.16
CA LYS A 806 -34.60 22.46 0.28
C LYS A 806 -34.67 20.98 -0.14
N PRO A 807 -34.04 20.07 0.64
CA PRO A 807 -33.95 18.66 0.26
C PRO A 807 -35.30 17.93 0.26
N ASP A 808 -36.30 18.47 0.97
CA ASP A 808 -37.68 17.98 0.98
C ASP A 808 -38.36 18.05 -0.41
N THR A 809 -37.81 18.86 -1.32
CA THR A 809 -38.28 19.02 -2.70
C THR A 809 -37.65 18.04 -3.69
N ALA A 810 -36.70 17.19 -3.27
CA ALA A 810 -36.08 16.20 -4.14
C ALA A 810 -37.07 15.09 -4.54
N ASP A 811 -36.91 14.52 -5.74
CA ASP A 811 -37.75 13.41 -6.20
C ASP A 811 -37.55 12.15 -5.34
N GLU A 812 -36.32 11.88 -4.91
CA GLU A 812 -35.95 10.79 -4.03
C GLU A 812 -34.96 11.31 -2.98
N ILE A 813 -35.45 11.55 -1.76
CA ILE A 813 -34.69 12.25 -0.73
C ILE A 813 -33.57 11.36 -0.21
N PHE A 814 -33.83 10.07 -0.02
CA PHE A 814 -32.79 9.14 0.44
C PHE A 814 -31.58 9.10 -0.51
N LYS A 815 -31.79 9.14 -1.84
CA LYS A 815 -30.70 9.17 -2.83
C LYS A 815 -29.88 10.45 -2.76
N LEU A 816 -30.52 11.60 -2.53
CA LEU A 816 -29.83 12.86 -2.29
C LEU A 816 -28.87 12.72 -1.09
N TYR A 817 -29.36 12.13 0.00
CA TYR A 817 -28.57 11.91 1.21
C TYR A 817 -27.45 10.89 1.03
N ASP A 818 -27.67 9.80 0.28
CA ASP A 818 -26.62 8.84 -0.10
C ASP A 818 -25.49 9.53 -0.88
N VAL A 819 -25.84 10.46 -1.78
CA VAL A 819 -24.87 11.22 -2.57
C VAL A 819 -24.02 12.17 -1.72
N ILE A 820 -24.62 12.83 -0.72
CA ILE A 820 -23.89 13.79 0.13
C ILE A 820 -23.21 13.17 1.36
N GLU A 821 -23.56 11.93 1.71
CA GLU A 821 -22.98 11.22 2.86
C GLU A 821 -21.44 11.24 2.89
N PRO A 822 -20.70 11.07 1.78
CA PRO A 822 -19.24 11.17 1.79
C PRO A 822 -18.72 12.52 2.28
N VAL A 823 -19.42 13.62 1.97
CA VAL A 823 -19.04 14.97 2.40
C VAL A 823 -19.33 15.15 3.89
N LEU A 824 -20.47 14.62 4.39
CA LEU A 824 -20.79 14.60 5.82
C LEU A 824 -19.76 13.82 6.63
N LYS A 825 -19.37 12.64 6.13
CA LYS A 825 -18.28 11.82 6.71
C LYS A 825 -16.98 12.60 6.77
N ASN A 826 -16.66 13.37 5.73
CA ASN A 826 -15.45 14.19 5.70
C ASN A 826 -15.49 15.29 6.78
N ILE A 827 -16.58 16.06 6.88
CA ILE A 827 -16.72 17.09 7.94
C ILE A 827 -16.61 16.47 9.32
N SER A 828 -17.35 15.39 9.58
CA SER A 828 -17.32 14.69 10.87
C SER A 828 -15.90 14.23 11.20
N LYS A 829 -15.22 13.58 10.25
CA LYS A 829 -13.84 13.09 10.42
C LYS A 829 -12.84 14.22 10.70
N GLU A 830 -12.84 15.29 9.91
CA GLU A 830 -11.93 16.43 10.09
C GLU A 830 -12.20 17.18 11.41
N THR A 831 -13.46 17.26 11.82
CA THR A 831 -13.85 17.82 13.12
C THR A 831 -13.38 16.93 14.26
N SER A 832 -13.63 15.61 14.22
CA SER A 832 -13.12 14.66 15.21
C SER A 832 -11.60 14.70 15.31
N TYR A 833 -10.90 14.76 14.17
CA TYR A 833 -9.44 14.86 14.16
C TYR A 833 -8.96 16.16 14.81
N SER A 834 -9.63 17.28 14.57
CA SER A 834 -9.30 18.57 15.17
C SER A 834 -9.58 18.61 16.68
N VAL A 835 -10.70 18.04 17.12
CA VAL A 835 -11.02 17.85 18.54
C VAL A 835 -9.96 16.99 19.24
N ASN A 836 -9.58 15.85 18.65
CA ASN A 836 -8.53 14.97 19.20
C ASN A 836 -7.16 15.64 19.22
N THR A 837 -6.83 16.45 18.20
CA THR A 837 -5.60 17.24 18.16
C THR A 837 -5.56 18.22 19.32
N TYR A 838 -6.67 18.92 19.58
CA TYR A 838 -6.77 19.84 20.71
C TYR A 838 -6.72 19.11 22.06
N ALA A 839 -7.37 17.96 22.20
CA ALA A 839 -7.36 17.16 23.43
C ALA A 839 -5.96 16.62 23.81
N GLY A 840 -5.06 16.48 22.83
CA GLY A 840 -3.65 16.14 23.07
C GLY A 840 -2.79 17.32 23.54
N LEU A 841 -3.34 18.53 23.59
CA LEU A 841 -2.68 19.71 24.15
C LEU A 841 -3.03 19.81 25.64
N ASP A 842 -2.09 20.25 26.47
CA ASP A 842 -2.33 20.57 27.89
C ASP A 842 -3.12 21.88 28.00
N LYS A 843 -4.42 21.80 27.70
CA LYS A 843 -5.38 22.91 27.60
C LYS A 843 -6.71 22.56 28.28
N LEU A 844 -7.63 23.53 28.34
CA LEU A 844 -8.99 23.36 28.88
C LEU A 844 -9.74 22.20 28.21
N LYS A 845 -10.51 21.46 28.98
CA LYS A 845 -11.31 20.32 28.50
C LYS A 845 -12.47 20.80 27.63
N LEU A 846 -12.56 20.32 26.39
CA LEU A 846 -13.69 20.64 25.52
C LEU A 846 -14.99 20.01 26.06
N ALA A 847 -15.97 20.85 26.41
CA ALA A 847 -17.24 20.44 27.00
C ALA A 847 -18.31 20.11 25.95
N GLU A 848 -18.37 20.89 24.88
CA GLU A 848 -19.35 20.74 23.80
C GLU A 848 -18.89 21.45 22.53
N VAL A 849 -19.54 21.18 21.40
CA VAL A 849 -19.37 21.90 20.13
C VAL A 849 -20.69 22.54 19.71
N LYS A 850 -20.67 23.84 19.42
CA LYS A 850 -21.77 24.62 18.85
C LYS A 850 -21.51 24.90 17.38
N LEU A 851 -22.51 24.72 16.53
CA LEU A 851 -22.44 25.02 15.10
C LEU A 851 -22.93 26.44 14.80
N VAL A 852 -22.19 27.14 13.94
CA VAL A 852 -22.52 28.46 13.40
C VAL A 852 -22.19 28.51 11.89
N GLY A 853 -22.45 29.66 11.25
CA GLY A 853 -22.16 29.85 9.84
C GLY A 853 -23.31 29.41 8.93
N GLY A 854 -23.29 29.84 7.66
CA GLY A 854 -24.39 29.56 6.73
C GLY A 854 -24.60 28.06 6.44
N GLY A 855 -23.53 27.27 6.53
CA GLY A 855 -23.58 25.82 6.34
C GLY A 855 -24.12 25.04 7.53
N SER A 856 -24.25 25.64 8.73
CA SER A 856 -24.84 24.95 9.88
C SER A 856 -26.31 24.60 9.67
N TYR A 857 -26.98 25.33 8.77
CA TYR A 857 -28.38 25.12 8.39
C TYR A 857 -28.58 24.01 7.34
N LEU A 858 -27.52 23.33 6.90
CA LEU A 858 -27.65 22.18 6.03
C LEU A 858 -28.43 21.07 6.77
N HIS A 859 -29.63 20.77 6.30
CA HIS A 859 -30.47 19.73 6.90
C HIS A 859 -29.72 18.39 6.96
N GLY A 860 -29.72 17.77 8.14
CA GLY A 860 -29.02 16.52 8.39
C GLY A 860 -27.53 16.65 8.77
N LEU A 861 -26.88 17.82 8.65
CA LEU A 861 -25.49 17.99 9.10
C LEU A 861 -25.37 17.79 10.61
N LEU A 862 -26.20 18.49 11.39
CA LEU A 862 -26.23 18.36 12.84
C LEU A 862 -26.51 16.90 13.25
N THR A 863 -27.56 16.31 12.67
CA THR A 863 -27.95 14.92 12.92
C THR A 863 -26.80 13.96 12.60
N PHE A 864 -26.05 14.21 11.52
CA PHE A 864 -24.90 13.38 11.16
C PHE A 864 -23.75 13.54 12.17
N LEU A 865 -23.44 14.74 12.64
CA LEU A 865 -22.44 14.94 13.70
C LEU A 865 -22.87 14.29 15.03
N GLN A 866 -24.17 14.26 15.31
CA GLN A 866 -24.72 13.64 16.51
C GLN A 866 -24.71 12.11 16.45
N TYR A 867 -25.11 11.50 15.34
CA TYR A 867 -25.37 10.05 15.25
C TYR A 867 -24.45 9.29 14.29
N GLY A 868 -23.76 9.97 13.38
CA GLY A 868 -22.84 9.40 12.39
C GLY A 868 -23.49 8.67 11.21
N LYS A 869 -24.82 8.55 11.22
CA LYS A 869 -25.61 7.88 10.18
C LYS A 869 -27.06 8.36 10.22
N PHE A 870 -27.73 8.35 9.07
CA PHE A 870 -29.15 8.69 8.97
C PHE A 870 -30.07 7.55 9.40
N LEU A 871 -29.72 6.31 9.04
CA LEU A 871 -30.46 5.09 9.40
C LEU A 871 -29.73 4.29 10.49
N ASP A 872 -30.48 3.75 11.46
CA ASP A 872 -29.97 2.68 12.34
C ASP A 872 -30.20 1.33 11.64
N ILE A 873 -29.23 0.92 10.82
CA ILE A 873 -29.25 -0.41 10.20
C ILE A 873 -28.63 -1.43 11.16
#